data_AF-U9U538-F1
#
_entry.id   AF-U9U538-F1
#
_cell.length_a   1.000
_cell.length_b   1.000
_cell.length_c   1.000
_cell.angle_alpha   90.00
_cell.angle_beta   90.00
_cell.angle_gamma   90.00
#
_symmetry.space_group_name_H-M   'P 1'
#
loop_
_entity.id
_entity.type
_entity.pdbx_description
1 polymer ?
#
loop_
_entity_poly.entity_id
_entity_poly.type
_entity_poly.pdbx_seq_one_letter_code
_entity_poly.pdbx_strand_id
1 'polypeptide(L)'
;MPLPEEEILDQGDPAICLGGIETFQKNWNLFTESSLSGLDWSNVFAAGGAVLSCLLPIPQKYGVSPRKTRDWYHDISYRDSDIDLFIYGLDEEAAKQKMIEIYEAVCNSIPWAVACFRSKHCVTILSQYPYRHIQIILRLYNSPSEILTGFDVDCCCVGFDGKNVWALPRAHQAIIKQCNTVDLTRRSPSYEMRLVKYAERGFEIKVPSLDRSRIDPTIYEKSFEKLNGLARLLVLERLNTPYERFEYIEKKRERNCRPKHPNSGKYVSRRPRRRSNMKLNKFENNDYETVTLPYGPKYDAKRIMKLLYTKDMVLNSKWYEKNKERVLHRHPCFFGTMEQIFNDGCGYCPVPSTSEEVATQIEEDKTFVRGKMEFIKDDPGRQTIGSFHPLTDDDWAAQAYITNVREDLCNACARGDVDVVENLLKQNSLPNVNEDSQIKIDVEARDYLGRTPLQLAVLGGHTEIVKILLQHGARIIARMPDGRTVVHLASQYGFLDILRLLLQKSDENKKEAQEKENRELENNQMQIEEQQETNDNVMIIDDSLEMVDETQESSMVSKGDPILDPENENEQDDDIVDINAESWDHPLAPLDYAILFGNVEIVRQLVKAGANVRRLIKLQDKNCKFLRYEPCYPLNLCLLIQDQESGLAIASILLENGASASQ
;
A
#
# COMPACT_ATOMS: atom_id res chain seq x y z
N MET A 1 3.63 18.30 8.68
CA MET A 1 4.79 17.67 9.34
C MET A 1 5.78 18.75 9.76
N PRO A 2 5.74 19.19 11.02
CA PRO A 2 6.71 20.14 11.56
C PRO A 2 8.09 19.47 11.74
N LEU A 3 9.16 20.26 11.70
CA LEU A 3 10.49 19.79 12.06
C LEU A 3 10.69 19.83 13.58
N PRO A 4 11.56 18.97 14.13
CA PRO A 4 12.02 19.13 15.50
C PRO A 4 12.70 20.49 15.69
N GLU A 5 12.52 21.13 16.85
CA GLU A 5 13.10 22.46 17.13
C GLU A 5 14.63 22.49 16.93
N GLU A 6 15.32 21.37 17.15
CA GLU A 6 16.77 21.23 16.97
C GLU A 6 17.24 21.25 15.49
N GLU A 7 16.33 21.02 14.55
CA GLU A 7 16.64 20.95 13.10
C GLU A 7 16.21 22.22 12.33
N ILE A 8 15.50 23.13 13.00
CA ILE A 8 15.07 24.41 12.44
C ILE A 8 16.27 25.37 12.45
N LEU A 9 16.54 26.00 11.30
CA LEU A 9 17.60 27.00 11.15
C LEU A 9 17.21 28.28 11.89
N ASP A 10 18.14 28.83 12.67
CA ASP A 10 17.94 30.07 13.39
C ASP A 10 18.06 31.29 12.45
N GLN A 11 17.59 32.45 12.92
CA GLN A 11 17.79 33.70 12.18
C GLN A 11 19.28 34.00 11.99
N GLY A 12 19.73 34.00 10.74
CA GLY A 12 21.13 34.26 10.36
C GLY A 12 21.91 33.00 9.98
N ASP A 13 21.34 31.81 10.22
CA ASP A 13 21.92 30.58 9.70
C ASP A 13 21.84 30.52 8.17
N PRO A 14 22.88 29.99 7.51
CA PRO A 14 22.89 29.91 6.06
C PRO A 14 21.95 28.81 5.58
N ALA A 15 20.94 29.16 4.77
CA ALA A 15 20.03 28.18 4.16
C ALA A 15 20.71 27.31 3.06
N ILE A 16 21.85 27.77 2.55
CA ILE A 16 22.69 27.08 1.56
C ILE A 16 24.16 27.17 1.97
N CYS A 17 25.01 26.29 1.44
CA CYS A 17 26.45 26.34 1.68
C CYS A 17 27.05 27.73 1.39
N LEU A 18 27.80 28.25 2.37
CA LEU A 18 28.60 29.47 2.21
C LEU A 18 29.78 29.21 1.25
N GLY A 19 30.15 30.21 0.46
CA GLY A 19 31.23 30.10 -0.54
C GLY A 19 30.77 29.82 -1.97
N GLY A 20 29.45 29.94 -2.23
CA GLY A 20 28.89 29.99 -3.58
C GLY A 20 29.17 28.75 -4.42
N ILE A 21 29.40 28.96 -5.72
CA ILE A 21 29.54 27.87 -6.70
C ILE A 21 30.76 26.98 -6.46
N GLU A 22 31.87 27.53 -5.94
CA GLU A 22 33.08 26.75 -5.65
C GLU A 22 32.85 25.70 -4.57
N THR A 23 32.11 26.08 -3.52
CA THR A 23 31.76 25.16 -2.44
C THR A 23 30.78 24.10 -2.92
N PHE A 24 29.79 24.50 -3.73
CA PHE A 24 28.88 23.56 -4.37
C PHE A 24 29.64 22.54 -5.23
N GLN A 25 30.56 22.98 -6.11
CA GLN A 25 31.32 22.08 -6.99
C GLN A 25 32.21 21.12 -6.18
N LYS A 26 32.82 21.60 -5.09
CA LYS A 26 33.56 20.72 -4.17
C LYS A 26 32.64 19.66 -3.56
N ASN A 27 31.45 20.04 -3.08
CA ASN A 27 30.48 19.11 -2.53
C ASN A 27 29.97 18.12 -3.57
N TRP A 28 29.68 18.60 -4.79
CA TRP A 28 29.25 17.79 -5.94
C TRP A 28 30.29 16.72 -6.30
N ASN A 29 31.57 17.11 -6.36
CA ASN A 29 32.66 16.17 -6.61
C ASN A 29 32.79 15.11 -5.51
N LEU A 30 32.59 15.49 -4.23
CA LEU A 30 32.60 14.53 -3.13
C LEU A 30 31.37 13.61 -3.14
N PHE A 31 30.20 14.15 -3.46
CA PHE A 31 28.93 13.41 -3.52
C PHE A 31 28.92 12.35 -4.62
N THR A 32 29.46 12.72 -5.78
CA THR A 32 29.56 11.86 -6.98
C THR A 32 30.82 10.99 -6.99
N GLU A 33 31.73 11.16 -6.03
CA GLU A 33 33.10 10.60 -6.07
C GLU A 33 33.82 10.89 -7.39
N SER A 34 33.55 12.06 -7.97
CA SER A 34 34.09 12.50 -9.26
C SER A 34 33.75 11.59 -10.45
N SER A 35 32.70 10.75 -10.36
CA SER A 35 32.27 9.91 -11.50
C SER A 35 31.86 10.70 -12.74
N LEU A 36 31.52 11.98 -12.59
CA LEU A 36 31.10 12.88 -13.65
C LEU A 36 32.16 13.92 -14.04
N SER A 37 33.40 13.79 -13.57
CA SER A 37 34.43 14.83 -13.82
C SER A 37 34.82 14.96 -15.29
N GLY A 38 34.70 13.88 -16.08
CA GLY A 38 35.00 13.87 -17.51
C GLY A 38 33.79 14.14 -18.42
N LEU A 39 32.62 14.47 -17.85
CA LEU A 39 31.39 14.63 -18.62
C LEU A 39 31.36 15.98 -19.36
N ASP A 40 31.01 15.94 -20.65
CA ASP A 40 30.56 17.12 -21.38
C ASP A 40 29.08 17.42 -21.07
N TRP A 41 28.86 18.55 -20.40
CA TRP A 41 27.55 19.00 -19.94
C TRP A 41 26.67 19.63 -21.02
N SER A 42 27.18 19.78 -22.25
CA SER A 42 26.38 20.26 -23.38
C SER A 42 25.13 19.38 -23.54
N ASN A 43 23.93 20.00 -23.51
CA ASN A 43 22.63 19.31 -23.60
C ASN A 43 22.33 18.29 -22.47
N VAL A 44 23.10 18.32 -21.38
CA VAL A 44 22.90 17.47 -20.19
C VAL A 44 22.66 18.34 -18.96
N PHE A 45 21.72 17.94 -18.11
CA PHE A 45 21.35 18.67 -16.92
C PHE A 45 21.16 17.70 -15.76
N ALA A 46 21.80 17.96 -14.61
CA ALA A 46 21.52 17.22 -13.38
C ALA A 46 20.45 17.96 -12.57
N ALA A 47 19.47 17.27 -11.99
CA ALA A 47 18.45 17.94 -11.19
C ALA A 47 17.97 17.08 -10.00
N GLY A 48 17.19 17.70 -9.10
CA GLY A 48 16.53 17.00 -8.02
C GLY A 48 17.37 16.89 -6.74
N GLY A 49 17.16 15.79 -6.01
CA GLY A 49 17.67 15.63 -4.64
C GLY A 49 19.20 15.58 -4.52
N ALA A 50 19.90 15.12 -5.57
CA ALA A 50 21.37 15.09 -5.59
C ALA A 50 21.94 16.51 -5.60
N VAL A 51 21.43 17.38 -6.48
CA VAL A 51 21.85 18.79 -6.56
C VAL A 51 21.48 19.53 -5.28
N LEU A 52 20.26 19.33 -4.76
CA LEU A 52 19.83 19.92 -3.50
C LEU A 52 20.78 19.55 -2.34
N SER A 53 21.18 18.28 -2.25
CA SER A 53 22.07 17.81 -1.16
C SER A 53 23.42 18.52 -1.14
N CYS A 54 23.96 18.87 -2.31
CA CYS A 54 25.24 19.57 -2.44
C CYS A 54 25.11 21.07 -2.20
N LEU A 55 23.91 21.62 -2.35
CA LEU A 55 23.56 23.02 -2.11
C LEU A 55 23.35 23.30 -0.62
N LEU A 56 22.78 22.34 0.13
CA LEU A 56 22.46 22.51 1.54
C LEU A 56 23.70 22.52 2.45
N PRO A 57 23.66 23.21 3.59
CA PRO A 57 24.76 23.23 4.55
C PRO A 57 25.05 21.83 5.10
N ILE A 58 26.32 21.47 5.17
CA ILE A 58 26.76 20.25 5.84
C ILE A 58 26.95 20.58 7.33
N PRO A 59 26.41 19.78 8.26
CA PRO A 59 26.60 20.02 9.68
C PRO A 59 28.09 20.11 10.05
N GLN A 60 28.45 21.05 10.92
CA GLN A 60 29.87 21.37 11.22
C GLN A 60 30.68 20.13 11.63
N LYS A 61 30.06 19.18 12.35
CA LYS A 61 30.67 17.90 12.75
C LYS A 61 31.23 17.09 11.58
N TYR A 62 30.58 17.17 10.42
CA TYR A 62 30.91 16.42 9.21
C TYR A 62 31.62 17.27 8.13
N GLY A 63 31.52 18.60 8.21
CA GLY A 63 32.21 19.54 7.31
C GLY A 63 33.71 19.71 7.56
N VAL A 64 34.28 19.07 8.59
CA VAL A 64 35.70 19.27 9.00
C VAL A 64 36.71 18.71 8.00
N SER A 65 36.40 17.59 7.34
CA SER A 65 37.32 16.96 6.40
C SER A 65 36.58 16.29 5.24
N PRO A 66 37.20 16.20 4.04
CA PRO A 66 36.59 15.54 2.88
C PRO A 66 36.18 14.08 3.14
N ARG A 67 36.83 13.41 4.10
CA ARG A 67 36.46 12.05 4.51
C ARG A 67 35.15 12.04 5.29
N LYS A 68 35.01 12.90 6.30
CA LYS A 68 33.77 12.99 7.08
C LYS A 68 32.58 13.48 6.24
N THR A 69 32.84 14.34 5.24
CA THR A 69 31.82 14.75 4.27
C THR A 69 31.33 13.58 3.42
N ARG A 70 32.23 12.68 2.99
CA ARG A 70 31.84 11.45 2.30
C ARG A 70 31.02 10.54 3.21
N ASP A 71 31.46 10.33 4.45
CA ASP A 71 30.73 9.52 5.44
C ASP A 71 29.31 10.10 5.65
N TRP A 72 29.16 11.43 5.66
CA TRP A 72 27.84 12.09 5.74
C TRP A 72 26.93 11.76 4.56
N TYR A 73 27.43 11.88 3.33
CA TYR A 73 26.63 11.62 2.14
C TYR A 73 26.31 10.13 1.96
N HIS A 74 27.28 9.24 2.17
CA HIS A 74 27.14 7.81 1.89
C HIS A 74 26.52 7.02 3.05
N ASP A 75 26.81 7.40 4.30
CA ASP A 75 26.35 6.63 5.45
C ASP A 75 25.17 7.24 6.20
N ILE A 76 24.90 8.55 6.08
CA ILE A 76 23.94 9.23 6.97
C ILE A 76 22.71 9.78 6.23
N SER A 77 22.83 10.86 5.45
CA SER A 77 21.67 11.68 5.04
C SER A 77 21.15 11.41 3.61
N TYR A 78 21.98 10.85 2.74
CA TYR A 78 21.66 10.68 1.31
C TYR A 78 22.08 9.31 0.76
N ARG A 79 22.15 8.28 1.61
CA ARG A 79 22.58 6.92 1.23
C ARG A 79 21.87 6.40 -0.02
N ASP A 80 20.55 6.61 -0.12
CA ASP A 80 19.71 6.11 -1.21
C ASP A 80 19.40 7.15 -2.29
N SER A 81 20.13 8.26 -2.34
CA SER A 81 20.01 9.21 -3.46
C SER A 81 20.83 8.74 -4.65
N ASP A 82 20.13 8.48 -5.75
CA ASP A 82 20.72 8.34 -7.08
C ASP A 82 20.95 9.73 -7.71
N ILE A 83 21.71 9.78 -8.80
CA ILE A 83 22.00 11.01 -9.55
C ILE A 83 21.13 11.03 -10.80
N ASP A 84 20.18 11.96 -10.87
CA ASP A 84 19.27 12.08 -12.01
C ASP A 84 19.84 13.05 -13.06
N LEU A 85 20.09 12.52 -14.26
CA LEU A 85 20.52 13.26 -15.45
C LEU A 85 19.39 13.32 -16.49
N PHE A 86 19.28 14.49 -17.10
CA PHE A 86 18.25 14.84 -18.07
C PHE A 86 18.92 15.33 -19.35
N ILE A 87 18.41 14.90 -20.49
CA ILE A 87 18.88 15.31 -21.82
C ILE A 87 17.86 16.29 -22.41
N TYR A 88 18.34 17.41 -22.96
CA TYR A 88 17.46 18.44 -23.52
C TYR A 88 17.95 18.99 -24.86
N GLY A 89 17.01 19.43 -25.69
CA GLY A 89 17.30 20.11 -26.96
C GLY A 89 17.96 19.22 -28.02
N LEU A 90 17.78 17.90 -27.94
CA LEU A 90 18.33 16.92 -28.87
C LEU A 90 17.22 16.02 -29.42
N ASP A 91 17.40 15.56 -30.66
CA ASP A 91 16.58 14.52 -31.27
C ASP A 91 16.92 13.13 -30.70
N GLU A 92 16.07 12.14 -30.95
CA GLU A 92 16.22 10.79 -30.41
C GLU A 92 17.56 10.12 -30.75
N GLU A 93 18.06 10.26 -31.98
CA GLU A 93 19.35 9.67 -32.39
C GLU A 93 20.53 10.37 -31.71
N ALA A 94 20.51 11.70 -31.66
CA ALA A 94 21.52 12.50 -30.98
C ALA A 94 21.51 12.25 -29.46
N ALA A 95 20.34 12.05 -28.87
CA ALA A 95 20.20 11.71 -27.45
C ALA A 95 20.78 10.32 -27.15
N LYS A 96 20.56 9.31 -28.02
CA LYS A 96 21.19 7.98 -27.89
C LYS A 96 22.71 8.08 -27.95
N GLN A 97 23.24 8.88 -28.86
CA GLN A 97 24.68 9.13 -28.93
C GLN A 97 25.19 9.82 -27.64
N LYS A 98 24.44 10.79 -27.12
CA LYS A 98 24.80 11.48 -25.89
C LYS A 98 24.79 10.55 -24.67
N MET A 99 23.88 9.58 -24.61
CA MET A 99 23.87 8.54 -23.58
C MET A 99 25.13 7.66 -23.63
N ILE A 100 25.63 7.33 -24.82
CA ILE A 100 26.89 6.60 -25.00
C ILE A 100 28.06 7.44 -24.47
N GLU A 101 28.13 8.72 -24.84
CA GLU A 101 29.17 9.64 -24.33
C GLU A 101 29.16 9.73 -22.79
N ILE A 102 27.98 9.86 -22.18
CA ILE A 102 27.84 9.85 -20.71
C ILE A 102 28.38 8.54 -20.13
N TYR A 103 28.00 7.40 -20.72
CA TYR A 103 28.45 6.08 -20.27
C TYR A 103 29.97 5.93 -20.36
N GLU A 104 30.59 6.33 -21.47
CA GLU A 104 32.03 6.29 -21.67
C GLU A 104 32.77 7.21 -20.69
N ALA A 105 32.27 8.43 -20.48
CA ALA A 105 32.84 9.37 -19.51
C ALA A 105 32.84 8.79 -18.08
N VAL A 106 31.75 8.12 -17.70
CA VAL A 106 31.65 7.43 -16.39
C VAL A 106 32.61 6.23 -16.33
N CYS A 107 32.68 5.42 -17.37
CA CYS A 107 33.61 4.28 -17.44
C CYS A 107 35.08 4.71 -17.33
N ASN A 108 35.44 5.84 -17.94
CA ASN A 108 36.79 6.39 -17.88
C ASN A 108 37.12 7.01 -16.51
N SER A 109 36.10 7.46 -15.78
CA SER A 109 36.27 8.10 -14.46
C SER A 109 36.27 7.09 -13.31
N ILE A 110 35.67 5.91 -13.49
CA ILE A 110 35.52 4.88 -12.44
C ILE A 110 36.47 3.70 -12.71
N PRO A 111 37.26 3.24 -11.73
CA PRO A 111 38.22 2.13 -11.93
C PRO A 111 37.60 0.73 -11.91
N TRP A 112 36.28 0.63 -11.76
CA TRP A 112 35.53 -0.62 -11.55
C TRP A 112 34.64 -0.93 -12.76
N ALA A 113 34.14 -2.17 -12.83
CA ALA A 113 33.20 -2.56 -13.88
C ALA A 113 31.87 -1.81 -13.72
N VAL A 114 31.46 -1.13 -14.79
CA VAL A 114 30.18 -0.43 -14.92
C VAL A 114 29.23 -1.26 -15.79
N ALA A 115 27.94 -1.23 -15.50
CA ALA A 115 26.90 -1.86 -16.32
C ALA A 115 25.70 -0.92 -16.48
N CYS A 116 24.93 -1.08 -17.55
CA CYS A 116 23.69 -0.35 -17.75
C CYS A 116 22.47 -1.23 -17.41
N PHE A 117 21.46 -0.57 -16.88
CA PHE A 117 20.16 -1.12 -16.53
C PHE A 117 19.08 -0.26 -17.20
N ARG A 118 18.20 -0.86 -17.99
CA ARG A 118 17.08 -0.18 -18.61
C ARG A 118 15.77 -0.61 -17.95
N SER A 119 15.07 0.36 -17.37
CA SER A 119 13.67 0.25 -16.97
C SER A 119 12.77 0.91 -18.02
N LYS A 120 11.47 1.00 -17.76
CA LYS A 120 10.50 1.62 -18.68
C LYS A 120 10.81 3.09 -18.95
N HIS A 121 11.13 3.85 -17.91
CA HIS A 121 11.24 5.32 -17.99
C HIS A 121 12.65 5.85 -17.74
N CYS A 122 13.60 5.02 -17.32
CA CYS A 122 14.97 5.45 -17.10
C CYS A 122 16.01 4.37 -17.44
N VAL A 123 17.19 4.82 -17.81
CA VAL A 123 18.40 4.01 -17.93
C VAL A 123 19.33 4.36 -16.78
N THR A 124 19.64 3.38 -15.94
CA THR A 124 20.53 3.54 -14.80
C THR A 124 21.91 2.95 -15.11
N ILE A 125 22.95 3.75 -14.97
CA ILE A 125 24.35 3.32 -15.00
C ILE A 125 24.71 2.84 -13.59
N LEU A 126 24.92 1.54 -13.47
CA LEU A 126 25.25 0.84 -12.23
C LEU A 126 26.76 0.88 -11.98
N SER A 127 27.12 1.33 -10.78
CA SER A 127 28.50 1.39 -10.31
C SER A 127 28.68 0.65 -8.99
N GLN A 128 29.94 0.38 -8.63
CA GLN A 128 30.28 -0.21 -7.33
C GLN A 128 30.36 0.89 -6.26
N TYR A 129 29.89 0.60 -5.03
CA TYR A 129 30.07 1.48 -3.88
C TYR A 129 31.55 1.89 -3.71
N PRO A 130 31.88 3.17 -3.48
CA PRO A 130 30.99 4.29 -3.09
C PRO A 130 30.35 5.06 -4.25
N TYR A 131 30.68 4.75 -5.51
CA TYR A 131 30.09 5.42 -6.67
C TYR A 131 28.60 5.13 -6.76
N ARG A 132 27.81 6.20 -6.88
CA ARG A 132 26.33 6.13 -6.92
C ARG A 132 25.85 5.71 -8.30
N HIS A 133 24.62 5.22 -8.33
CA HIS A 133 23.94 4.95 -9.59
C HIS A 133 23.54 6.27 -10.25
N ILE A 134 23.74 6.36 -11.55
CA ILE A 134 23.38 7.54 -12.35
C ILE A 134 22.19 7.17 -13.21
N GLN A 135 21.05 7.84 -13.04
CA GLN A 135 19.83 7.60 -13.78
C GLN A 135 19.68 8.62 -14.90
N ILE A 136 19.55 8.16 -16.13
CA ILE A 136 19.20 8.97 -17.30
C ILE A 136 17.71 8.76 -17.56
N ILE A 137 16.94 9.83 -17.51
CA ILE A 137 15.48 9.76 -17.72
C ILE A 137 15.19 9.71 -19.23
N LEU A 138 14.38 8.73 -19.66
CA LEU A 138 14.00 8.51 -21.06
C LEU A 138 12.88 9.45 -21.51
N ARG A 139 13.10 10.75 -21.34
CA ARG A 139 12.24 11.82 -21.84
C ARG A 139 13.12 12.90 -22.46
N LEU A 140 12.74 13.35 -23.65
CA LEU A 140 13.41 14.47 -24.31
C LEU A 140 12.74 15.76 -23.88
N TYR A 141 13.52 16.67 -23.30
CA TYR A 141 13.04 17.98 -22.86
C TYR A 141 13.48 19.05 -23.86
N ASN A 142 12.73 20.14 -23.98
CA ASN A 142 13.15 21.26 -24.83
C ASN A 142 14.16 22.17 -24.10
N SER A 143 14.05 22.28 -22.77
CA SER A 143 14.91 23.17 -21.98
C SER A 143 15.10 22.70 -20.53
N PRO A 144 16.15 23.19 -19.83
CA PRO A 144 16.32 22.98 -18.39
C PRO A 144 15.13 23.46 -17.54
N SER A 145 14.44 24.52 -17.97
CA SER A 145 13.25 25.03 -17.27
C SER A 145 12.12 24.01 -17.25
N GLU A 146 11.90 23.31 -18.37
CA GLU A 146 10.88 22.26 -18.51
C GLU A 146 11.15 21.11 -17.52
N ILE A 147 12.41 20.71 -17.42
CA ILE A 147 12.89 19.70 -16.46
C ILE A 147 12.53 20.13 -15.02
N LEU A 148 12.90 21.36 -14.63
CA LEU A 148 12.66 21.84 -13.27
C LEU A 148 11.18 22.01 -12.95
N THR A 149 10.36 22.41 -13.92
CA THR A 149 8.91 22.53 -13.71
C THR A 149 8.23 21.20 -13.45
N GLY A 150 8.79 20.12 -13.98
CA GLY A 150 8.31 18.76 -13.82
C GLY A 150 8.53 18.13 -12.45
N PHE A 151 9.18 18.79 -11.49
CA PHE A 151 9.27 18.28 -10.11
C PHE A 151 8.03 18.64 -9.27
N ASP A 152 7.58 17.70 -8.45
CA ASP A 152 6.40 17.81 -7.58
C ASP A 152 6.71 18.45 -6.22
N VAL A 153 7.87 18.14 -5.63
CA VAL A 153 8.32 18.72 -4.35
C VAL A 153 9.12 20.02 -4.58
N ASP A 154 8.74 21.09 -3.88
CA ASP A 154 9.29 22.43 -4.08
C ASP A 154 10.82 22.50 -3.95
N CYS A 155 11.40 22.03 -2.84
CA CYS A 155 12.85 22.13 -2.58
C CYS A 155 13.71 21.43 -3.62
N CYS A 156 13.16 20.45 -4.35
CA CYS A 156 13.86 19.65 -5.35
C CYS A 156 13.98 20.32 -6.71
N CYS A 157 13.30 21.45 -6.92
CA CYS A 157 13.30 22.14 -8.21
C CYS A 157 14.58 22.96 -8.40
N VAL A 158 15.72 22.29 -8.24
CA VAL A 158 17.08 22.78 -8.41
C VAL A 158 17.83 21.90 -9.39
N GLY A 159 18.77 22.47 -10.14
CA GLY A 159 19.56 21.72 -11.10
C GLY A 159 20.91 22.36 -11.41
N PHE A 160 21.76 21.60 -12.09
CA PHE A 160 23.15 21.91 -12.36
C PHE A 160 23.50 21.57 -13.82
N ASP A 161 24.08 22.53 -14.52
CA ASP A 161 24.45 22.44 -15.95
C ASP A 161 25.96 22.22 -16.17
N GLY A 162 26.69 21.81 -15.14
CA GLY A 162 28.15 21.71 -15.16
C GLY A 162 28.89 22.98 -14.74
N LYS A 163 28.23 24.15 -14.78
CA LYS A 163 28.83 25.44 -14.46
C LYS A 163 28.07 26.21 -13.39
N ASN A 164 26.76 26.34 -13.52
CA ASN A 164 25.85 27.09 -12.70
C ASN A 164 24.81 26.18 -12.04
N VAL A 165 24.34 26.61 -10.87
CA VAL A 165 23.20 25.98 -10.19
C VAL A 165 21.97 26.85 -10.41
N TRP A 166 20.90 26.24 -10.87
CA TRP A 166 19.62 26.87 -11.17
C TRP A 166 18.58 26.43 -10.14
N ALA A 167 17.66 27.33 -9.78
CA ALA A 167 16.56 27.03 -8.87
C ALA A 167 15.31 27.76 -9.35
N LEU A 168 14.14 27.09 -9.30
CA LEU A 168 12.88 27.77 -9.48
C LEU A 168 12.56 28.67 -8.28
N PRO A 169 11.76 29.74 -8.45
CA PRO A 169 11.35 30.62 -7.34
C PRO A 169 10.73 29.86 -6.16
N ARG A 170 9.97 28.79 -6.43
CA ARG A 170 9.39 27.91 -5.39
C ARG A 170 10.44 27.13 -4.61
N ALA A 171 11.47 26.59 -5.28
CA ALA A 171 12.58 25.92 -4.62
C ALA A 171 13.35 26.89 -3.72
N HIS A 172 13.60 28.09 -4.23
CA HIS A 172 14.24 29.15 -3.45
C HIS A 172 13.46 29.48 -2.17
N GLN A 173 12.13 29.65 -2.27
CA GLN A 173 11.29 29.86 -1.09
C GLN A 173 11.31 28.67 -0.13
N ALA A 174 11.24 27.44 -0.65
CA ALA A 174 11.24 26.23 0.17
C ALA A 174 12.56 26.02 0.92
N ILE A 175 13.70 26.32 0.28
CA ILE A 175 15.03 26.26 0.89
C ILE A 175 15.17 27.30 2.01
N ILE A 176 14.77 28.55 1.76
CA ILE A 176 14.86 29.62 2.76
C ILE A 176 13.97 29.34 3.97
N LYS A 177 12.75 28.82 3.75
CA LYS A 177 11.79 28.56 4.82
C LYS A 177 11.93 27.18 5.45
N GLN A 178 12.85 26.34 4.95
CA GLN A 178 12.89 24.90 5.22
C GLN A 178 11.50 24.25 5.16
N CYS A 179 10.72 24.56 4.12
CA CYS A 179 9.31 24.16 4.07
C CYS A 179 8.84 23.91 2.64
N ASN A 180 8.35 22.69 2.38
CA ASN A 180 7.65 22.31 1.16
C ASN A 180 6.15 22.56 1.32
N THR A 181 5.53 23.22 0.34
CA THR A 181 4.08 23.45 0.35
C THR A 181 3.40 22.40 -0.52
N VAL A 182 2.38 21.75 0.03
CA VAL A 182 1.61 20.75 -0.71
C VAL A 182 0.74 21.44 -1.76
N ASP A 183 0.94 21.06 -3.03
CA ASP A 183 0.14 21.49 -4.17
C ASP A 183 -0.32 20.27 -4.98
N LEU A 184 -1.63 20.06 -5.07
CA LEU A 184 -2.20 18.89 -5.73
C LEU A 184 -2.13 18.96 -7.26
N THR A 185 -1.95 20.14 -7.85
CA THR A 185 -1.85 20.30 -9.31
C THR A 185 -0.60 19.64 -9.90
N ARG A 186 0.40 19.32 -9.07
CA ARG A 186 1.69 18.74 -9.46
C ARG A 186 1.95 17.37 -8.82
N ARG A 187 0.93 16.74 -8.24
CA ARG A 187 1.08 15.48 -7.52
C ARG A 187 1.53 14.35 -8.45
N SER A 188 2.48 13.56 -7.96
CA SER A 188 2.91 12.31 -8.56
C SER A 188 2.38 11.08 -7.79
N PRO A 189 2.45 9.85 -8.33
CA PRO A 189 2.00 8.64 -7.63
C PRO A 189 2.75 8.39 -6.30
N SER A 190 4.00 8.84 -6.20
CA SER A 190 4.87 8.66 -5.03
C SER A 190 5.02 9.93 -4.19
N TYR A 191 4.13 10.91 -4.37
CA TYR A 191 4.27 12.25 -3.80
C TYR A 191 4.34 12.26 -2.28
N GLU A 192 3.45 11.51 -1.62
CA GLU A 192 3.42 11.36 -0.15
C GLU A 192 4.77 10.88 0.38
N MET A 193 5.35 9.86 -0.26
CA MET A 193 6.63 9.28 0.16
C MET A 193 7.79 10.24 -0.12
N ARG A 194 7.75 10.96 -1.25
CA ARG A 194 8.73 12.00 -1.56
C ARG A 194 8.69 13.14 -0.55
N LEU A 195 7.51 13.64 -0.20
CA LEU A 195 7.36 14.67 0.82
C LEU A 195 8.01 14.22 2.13
N VAL A 196 7.68 13.02 2.61
CA VAL A 196 8.24 12.50 3.87
C VAL A 196 9.75 12.27 3.78
N LYS A 197 10.27 11.80 2.64
CA LYS A 197 11.71 11.70 2.38
C LYS A 197 12.42 13.06 2.53
N TYR A 198 11.80 14.16 2.11
CA TYR A 198 12.37 15.50 2.28
C TYR A 198 12.12 16.07 3.68
N ALA A 199 11.08 15.62 4.39
CA ALA A 199 10.92 15.90 5.81
C ALA A 199 12.05 15.33 6.65
N GLU A 200 12.48 14.09 6.39
CA GLU A 200 13.68 13.53 7.02
C GLU A 200 15.00 14.22 6.62
N ARG A 201 14.96 15.13 5.64
CA ARG A 201 16.12 15.92 5.18
C ARG A 201 16.06 17.38 5.67
N GLY A 202 15.26 17.66 6.69
CA GLY A 202 15.18 18.99 7.29
C GLY A 202 14.27 19.96 6.54
N PHE A 203 13.16 19.47 5.94
CA PHE A 203 12.12 20.33 5.35
C PHE A 203 10.73 20.03 5.90
N GLU A 204 10.09 21.01 6.52
CA GLU A 204 8.70 20.92 6.92
C GLU A 204 7.77 20.65 5.73
N ILE A 205 6.64 20.02 6.00
CA ILE A 205 5.56 19.88 5.03
C ILE A 205 4.37 20.68 5.52
N LYS A 206 4.03 21.71 4.73
CA LYS A 206 2.86 22.56 4.95
C LYS A 206 1.75 22.16 4.00
N VAL A 207 0.62 21.73 4.57
CA VAL A 207 -0.63 21.50 3.84
C VAL A 207 -1.55 22.69 4.12
N PRO A 208 -1.84 23.56 3.13
CA PRO A 208 -2.64 24.77 3.36
C PRO A 208 -4.06 24.50 3.88
N SER A 209 -4.69 23.42 3.41
CA SER A 209 -6.05 22.99 3.75
C SER A 209 -6.13 22.10 5.01
N LEU A 210 -5.05 22.01 5.80
CA LEU A 210 -5.00 21.13 6.97
C LEU A 210 -5.79 21.70 8.15
N ASP A 211 -6.84 21.00 8.54
CA ASP A 211 -7.58 21.22 9.78
C ASP A 211 -7.38 20.02 10.72
N ARG A 212 -6.59 20.22 11.77
CA ARG A 212 -6.29 19.15 12.73
C ARG A 212 -7.46 18.77 13.62
N SER A 213 -8.49 19.61 13.74
CA SER A 213 -9.64 19.35 14.62
C SER A 213 -10.57 18.26 14.08
N ARG A 214 -10.59 18.10 12.74
CA ARG A 214 -11.45 17.15 12.02
C ARG A 214 -10.80 15.82 11.71
N ILE A 215 -9.55 15.60 12.13
CA ILE A 215 -8.80 14.38 11.82
C ILE A 215 -9.49 13.17 12.44
N ASP A 216 -9.75 12.16 11.62
CA ASP A 216 -10.29 10.88 12.06
C ASP A 216 -9.25 10.12 12.90
N PRO A 217 -9.50 9.85 14.20
CA PRO A 217 -8.56 9.11 15.04
C PRO A 217 -8.28 7.68 14.54
N THR A 218 -9.20 7.09 13.77
CA THR A 218 -9.08 5.72 13.27
C THR A 218 -8.06 5.59 12.13
N ILE A 219 -7.57 6.69 11.54
CA ILE A 219 -6.53 6.61 10.50
C ILE A 219 -5.27 5.89 10.98
N TYR A 220 -4.95 5.99 12.27
CA TYR A 220 -3.77 5.37 12.87
C TYR A 220 -3.93 3.85 13.11
N GLU A 221 -5.12 3.31 12.85
CA GLU A 221 -5.45 1.89 13.01
C GLU A 221 -5.62 1.19 11.66
N LYS A 222 -5.88 1.95 10.59
CA LYS A 222 -6.04 1.38 9.25
C LYS A 222 -4.71 0.85 8.74
N SER A 223 -4.78 -0.17 7.89
CA SER A 223 -3.61 -0.67 7.17
C SER A 223 -3.01 0.46 6.34
N PHE A 224 -1.70 0.67 6.49
CA PHE A 224 -0.99 1.73 5.81
C PHE A 224 -1.04 1.62 4.29
N GLU A 225 -1.14 0.40 3.76
CA GLU A 225 -1.22 0.15 2.31
C GLU A 225 -2.54 0.68 1.72
N LYS A 226 -3.61 0.69 2.52
CA LYS A 226 -4.94 1.22 2.12
C LYS A 226 -5.04 2.74 2.28
N LEU A 227 -4.09 3.37 2.99
CA LEU A 227 -4.09 4.80 3.23
C LEU A 227 -3.47 5.57 2.06
N ASN A 228 -4.22 6.55 1.58
CA ASN A 228 -3.82 7.45 0.50
C ASN A 228 -3.91 8.91 0.95
N GLY A 229 -3.20 9.79 0.25
CA GLY A 229 -3.31 11.23 0.41
C GLY A 229 -2.93 11.76 1.79
N LEU A 230 -3.74 12.68 2.30
CA LEU A 230 -3.51 13.35 3.59
C LEU A 230 -3.45 12.35 4.75
N ALA A 231 -4.29 11.31 4.73
CA ALA A 231 -4.34 10.31 5.80
C ALA A 231 -3.00 9.57 5.92
N ARG A 232 -2.41 9.20 4.78
CA ARG A 232 -1.08 8.56 4.72
C ARG A 232 0.00 9.47 5.28
N LEU A 233 0.00 10.75 4.91
CA LEU A 233 0.96 11.73 5.44
C LEU A 233 0.82 11.93 6.95
N LEU A 234 -0.40 12.03 7.48
CA LEU A 234 -0.65 12.19 8.92
C LEU A 234 -0.21 10.97 9.72
N VAL A 235 -0.36 9.77 9.17
CA VAL A 235 0.19 8.55 9.78
C VAL A 235 1.72 8.59 9.78
N LEU A 236 2.37 8.99 8.69
CA LEU A 236 3.83 9.11 8.65
C LEU A 236 4.38 10.25 9.54
N GLU A 237 3.60 11.31 9.77
CA GLU A 237 3.95 12.36 10.73
C GLU A 237 4.13 11.81 12.14
N ARG A 238 3.24 10.91 12.57
CA ARG A 238 3.18 10.44 13.96
C ARG A 238 3.84 9.07 14.16
N LEU A 239 3.70 8.18 13.19
CA LEU A 239 4.08 6.77 13.23
C LEU A 239 4.88 6.43 11.96
N ASN A 240 6.07 7.02 11.85
CA ASN A 240 6.91 6.94 10.67
C ASN A 240 7.39 5.49 10.40
N THR A 241 7.69 4.71 11.44
CA THR A 241 8.20 3.34 11.27
C THR A 241 7.10 2.27 11.31
N PRO A 242 7.27 1.13 10.60
CA PRO A 242 6.40 -0.04 10.76
C PRO A 242 6.29 -0.52 12.21
N TYR A 243 7.37 -0.36 12.99
CA TYR A 243 7.42 -0.75 14.39
C TYR A 243 6.53 0.15 15.26
N GLU A 244 6.62 1.47 15.10
CA GLU A 244 5.78 2.42 15.84
C GLU A 244 4.30 2.22 15.54
N ARG A 245 3.96 1.94 14.28
CA ARG A 245 2.58 1.59 13.88
C ARG A 245 2.08 0.33 14.59
N PHE A 246 2.88 -0.74 14.59
CA PHE A 246 2.55 -1.96 15.32
C PHE A 246 2.44 -1.74 16.83
N GLU A 247 3.37 -0.99 17.42
CA GLU A 247 3.36 -0.68 18.85
C GLU A 247 2.16 0.18 19.26
N TYR A 248 1.72 1.10 18.39
CA TYR A 248 0.51 1.89 18.58
C TYR A 248 -0.73 0.99 18.69
N ILE A 249 -0.89 0.05 17.76
CA ILE A 249 -1.99 -0.92 17.76
C ILE A 249 -1.93 -1.78 19.04
N GLU A 250 -0.76 -2.29 19.41
CA GLU A 250 -0.58 -3.10 20.63
C GLU A 250 -0.88 -2.33 21.92
N LYS A 251 -0.45 -1.07 22.04
CA LYS A 251 -0.79 -0.21 23.20
C LYS A 251 -2.29 0.06 23.27
N LYS A 252 -2.96 0.23 22.13
CA LYS A 252 -4.41 0.40 22.10
C LYS A 252 -5.11 -0.89 22.54
N ARG A 253 -4.67 -2.05 22.05
CA ARG A 253 -5.14 -3.38 22.52
C ARG A 253 -5.00 -3.50 24.03
N GLU A 254 -3.83 -3.16 24.57
CA GLU A 254 -3.58 -3.18 26.02
C GLU A 254 -4.51 -2.26 26.80
N ARG A 255 -4.71 -1.01 26.35
CA ARG A 255 -5.66 -0.06 26.96
C ARG A 255 -7.10 -0.55 26.94
N ASN A 256 -7.47 -1.28 25.90
CA ASN A 256 -8.78 -1.91 25.75
C ASN A 256 -8.88 -3.28 26.45
N CYS A 257 -7.88 -3.67 27.25
CA CYS A 257 -7.81 -4.96 27.93
C CYS A 257 -7.88 -6.17 26.98
N ARG A 258 -7.42 -6.00 25.74
CA ARG A 258 -7.42 -7.05 24.72
C ARG A 258 -6.20 -7.94 24.81
N PRO A 259 -6.30 -9.21 24.39
CA PRO A 259 -5.13 -10.07 24.25
C PRO A 259 -4.10 -9.49 23.27
N LYS A 260 -2.82 -9.76 23.55
CA LYS A 260 -1.72 -9.40 22.64
C LYS A 260 -1.90 -10.07 21.27
N HIS A 261 -1.58 -9.35 20.21
CA HIS A 261 -1.62 -9.88 18.85
C HIS A 261 -0.73 -11.13 18.71
N PRO A 262 -1.09 -12.15 17.89
CA PRO A 262 -0.27 -13.35 17.69
C PRO A 262 1.16 -13.09 17.21
N ASN A 263 1.40 -11.96 16.55
CA ASN A 263 2.74 -11.53 16.11
C ASN A 263 3.43 -10.55 17.07
N SER A 264 2.85 -10.29 18.25
CA SER A 264 3.46 -9.47 19.31
C SER A 264 4.84 -10.03 19.69
N GLY A 265 5.87 -9.18 19.68
CA GLY A 265 7.27 -9.56 19.91
C GLY A 265 8.03 -10.13 18.71
N LYS A 266 7.38 -10.58 17.63
CA LYS A 266 8.08 -11.06 16.40
C LYS A 266 8.78 -9.92 15.64
N TYR A 267 8.22 -8.71 15.67
CA TYR A 267 8.87 -7.52 15.10
C TYR A 267 10.17 -7.16 15.83
N VAL A 268 10.18 -7.28 17.17
CA VAL A 268 11.36 -6.99 18.00
C VAL A 268 12.46 -8.02 17.76
N SER A 269 12.12 -9.31 17.63
CA SER A 269 13.10 -10.38 17.41
C SER A 269 13.73 -10.36 16.01
N ARG A 270 13.09 -9.74 15.02
CA ARG A 270 13.59 -9.62 13.63
C ARG A 270 14.36 -8.31 13.33
N ARG A 271 14.41 -7.35 14.27
CA ARG A 271 15.16 -6.07 14.12
C ARG A 271 16.60 -6.23 13.59
N PRO A 272 17.41 -7.21 14.03
CA PRO A 272 18.78 -7.37 13.53
C PRO A 272 18.85 -7.74 12.04
N ARG A 273 17.90 -8.55 11.54
CA ARG A 273 17.84 -8.99 10.13
C ARG A 273 17.42 -7.88 9.18
N ARG A 274 16.60 -6.92 9.63
CA ARG A 274 16.17 -5.78 8.80
C ARG A 274 17.28 -4.75 8.59
N ARG A 275 18.15 -4.53 9.60
CA ARG A 275 19.34 -3.67 9.46
C ARG A 275 20.33 -4.15 8.39
N SER A 276 20.35 -5.45 8.06
CA SER A 276 21.28 -6.00 7.06
C SER A 276 20.81 -5.90 5.61
N ASN A 277 19.53 -5.62 5.35
CA ASN A 277 19.00 -5.42 3.99
C ASN A 277 19.07 -3.94 3.63
N MET A 278 20.20 -3.54 3.04
CA MET A 278 20.64 -2.15 2.94
C MET A 278 19.95 -1.29 1.87
N LYS A 279 18.68 -1.59 1.58
CA LYS A 279 17.73 -0.74 0.85
C LYS A 279 16.28 -0.80 1.36
N LEU A 280 16.00 -1.50 2.48
CA LEU A 280 14.71 -1.35 3.15
C LEU A 280 14.75 -0.04 3.96
N ASN A 281 14.25 1.05 3.39
CA ASN A 281 13.95 2.25 4.14
C ASN A 281 12.80 2.00 5.12
N LYS A 282 12.65 2.91 6.10
CA LYS A 282 11.45 3.01 6.94
C LYS A 282 10.16 3.07 6.11
N PHE A 283 10.27 3.64 4.91
CA PHE A 283 9.26 3.68 3.87
C PHE A 283 9.41 2.44 2.99
N GLU A 284 8.72 1.37 3.35
CA GLU A 284 8.30 0.39 2.37
C GLU A 284 7.43 1.16 1.36
N ASN A 285 7.89 1.22 0.10
CA ASN A 285 7.31 1.89 -1.08
C ASN A 285 8.12 3.10 -1.61
N ASN A 286 9.41 2.89 -1.91
CA ASN A 286 9.95 3.55 -3.10
C ASN A 286 9.69 2.62 -4.29
N ASP A 287 8.51 2.77 -4.87
CA ASP A 287 8.12 2.16 -6.13
C ASP A 287 9.05 2.66 -7.24
N TYR A 288 10.02 1.83 -7.60
CA TYR A 288 10.25 1.56 -9.02
C TYR A 288 9.45 0.29 -9.27
N GLU A 289 8.40 0.36 -10.08
CA GLU A 289 7.22 -0.52 -10.14
C GLU A 289 7.48 -2.04 -10.31
N THR A 290 8.72 -2.52 -10.32
CA THR A 290 9.03 -3.97 -10.25
C THR A 290 10.28 -4.32 -9.44
N VAL A 291 11.32 -3.47 -9.39
CA VAL A 291 12.61 -3.86 -8.77
C VAL A 291 13.36 -2.73 -8.07
N THR A 292 13.66 -2.93 -6.79
CA THR A 292 14.61 -2.12 -6.02
C THR A 292 16.06 -2.53 -6.32
N LEU A 293 16.85 -1.64 -6.91
CA LEU A 293 18.29 -1.83 -7.16
C LEU A 293 19.07 -1.70 -5.85
N PRO A 294 19.83 -2.66 -5.30
CA PRO A 294 20.52 -2.46 -4.02
C PRO A 294 21.74 -1.52 -4.14
N TYR A 295 22.18 -0.95 -3.00
CA TYR A 295 23.36 -0.06 -2.91
C TYR A 295 24.13 -0.35 -1.63
N GLY A 296 25.47 -0.24 -1.69
CA GLY A 296 26.36 -0.40 -0.54
C GLY A 296 27.56 -1.30 -0.77
N PRO A 297 28.47 -1.45 0.23
CA PRO A 297 29.78 -2.08 0.06
C PRO A 297 29.76 -3.55 -0.39
N LYS A 298 28.63 -4.24 -0.20
CA LYS A 298 28.47 -5.65 -0.58
C LYS A 298 27.95 -5.84 -2.02
N TYR A 299 27.56 -4.77 -2.70
CA TYR A 299 26.95 -4.83 -4.02
C TYR A 299 27.90 -4.26 -5.06
N ASP A 300 28.22 -5.07 -6.06
CA ASP A 300 28.91 -4.69 -7.28
C ASP A 300 27.95 -4.85 -8.48
N ALA A 301 28.31 -4.30 -9.64
CA ALA A 301 27.47 -4.39 -10.84
C ALA A 301 27.11 -5.85 -11.18
N LYS A 302 28.06 -6.79 -11.04
CA LYS A 302 27.84 -8.21 -11.33
C LYS A 302 26.83 -8.87 -10.40
N ARG A 303 26.87 -8.61 -9.09
CA ARG A 303 25.90 -9.14 -8.12
C ARG A 303 24.53 -8.53 -8.32
N ILE A 304 24.46 -7.24 -8.64
CA ILE A 304 23.19 -6.58 -8.98
C ILE A 304 22.59 -7.25 -10.22
N MET A 305 23.35 -7.39 -11.31
CA MET A 305 22.90 -8.08 -12.52
C MET A 305 22.44 -9.51 -12.23
N LYS A 306 23.18 -10.29 -11.44
CA LYS A 306 22.79 -11.65 -11.06
C LYS A 306 21.48 -11.69 -10.27
N LEU A 307 21.28 -10.75 -9.35
CA LEU A 307 20.04 -10.63 -8.58
C LEU A 307 18.85 -10.34 -9.49
N LEU A 308 19.01 -9.40 -10.43
CA LEU A 308 17.97 -9.00 -11.39
C LEU A 308 17.63 -10.14 -12.35
N TYR A 309 18.65 -10.79 -12.90
CA TYR A 309 18.48 -11.94 -13.78
C TYR A 309 17.73 -13.09 -13.07
N THR A 310 18.07 -13.35 -11.80
CA THR A 310 17.34 -14.36 -11.00
C THR A 310 15.88 -13.97 -10.82
N LYS A 311 15.58 -12.69 -10.59
CA LYS A 311 14.19 -12.21 -10.49
C LYS A 311 13.43 -12.34 -11.80
N ASP A 312 14.04 -11.94 -12.91
CA ASP A 312 13.45 -12.05 -14.26
C ASP A 312 13.14 -13.52 -14.61
N MET A 313 14.07 -14.44 -14.30
CA MET A 313 13.83 -15.88 -14.46
C MET A 313 12.67 -16.40 -13.61
N VAL A 314 12.59 -15.99 -12.33
CA VAL A 314 11.50 -16.42 -11.43
C VAL A 314 10.16 -15.87 -11.92
N LEU A 315 10.12 -14.59 -12.32
CA LEU A 315 8.94 -13.92 -12.85
C LEU A 315 8.43 -14.53 -14.16
N ASN A 316 9.27 -15.23 -14.92
CA ASN A 316 8.90 -15.90 -16.16
C ASN A 316 8.89 -17.43 -16.04
N SER A 317 9.05 -17.96 -14.83
CA SER A 317 9.01 -19.41 -14.61
C SER A 317 7.57 -19.92 -14.63
N LYS A 318 7.38 -21.14 -15.17
CA LYS A 318 6.08 -21.85 -15.15
C LYS A 318 5.58 -22.18 -13.74
N TRP A 319 6.50 -22.22 -12.77
CA TRP A 319 6.21 -22.51 -11.37
C TRP A 319 5.68 -21.30 -10.59
N TYR A 320 5.76 -20.10 -11.16
CA TYR A 320 5.18 -18.91 -10.55
C TYR A 320 3.66 -18.95 -10.71
N GLU A 321 2.91 -19.02 -9.61
CA GLU A 321 1.46 -19.22 -9.60
C GLU A 321 0.70 -18.26 -10.52
N LYS A 322 1.14 -17.01 -10.62
CA LYS A 322 0.54 -15.98 -11.49
C LYS A 322 0.80 -16.19 -12.99
N ASN A 323 1.52 -17.23 -13.38
CA ASN A 323 1.91 -17.54 -14.76
C ASN A 323 1.43 -18.91 -15.27
N LYS A 324 0.63 -19.67 -14.50
CA LYS A 324 0.25 -21.05 -14.87
C LYS A 324 -0.42 -21.14 -16.26
N GLU A 325 -1.13 -20.10 -16.68
CA GLU A 325 -1.82 -20.00 -17.98
C GLU A 325 -1.29 -18.85 -18.86
N ARG A 326 -0.20 -18.19 -18.44
CA ARG A 326 0.29 -16.99 -19.13
C ARG A 326 1.28 -17.34 -20.24
N VAL A 327 1.05 -16.75 -21.40
CA VAL A 327 1.94 -16.86 -22.57
C VAL A 327 2.99 -15.74 -22.60
N LEU A 328 2.65 -14.52 -22.15
CA LEU A 328 3.52 -13.33 -22.27
C LEU A 328 4.65 -13.27 -21.22
N HIS A 329 5.86 -12.94 -21.66
CA HIS A 329 6.99 -12.64 -20.77
C HIS A 329 6.84 -11.27 -20.09
N ARG A 330 7.31 -11.19 -18.85
CA ARG A 330 7.44 -9.97 -18.03
C ARG A 330 8.90 -9.70 -17.74
N HIS A 331 9.48 -8.72 -18.41
CA HIS A 331 10.85 -8.31 -18.14
C HIS A 331 10.84 -7.06 -17.26
N PRO A 332 11.27 -7.14 -15.99
CA PRO A 332 11.36 -5.95 -15.14
C PRO A 332 12.41 -4.96 -15.67
N CYS A 333 13.43 -5.46 -16.37
CA CYS A 333 14.52 -4.64 -16.91
C CYS A 333 15.34 -5.39 -17.95
N PHE A 334 16.07 -4.63 -18.77
CA PHE A 334 17.19 -5.14 -19.57
C PHE A 334 18.52 -4.66 -19.01
N PHE A 335 19.56 -5.48 -19.13
CA PHE A 335 20.91 -5.16 -18.63
C PHE A 335 21.97 -5.45 -19.69
N GLY A 336 23.07 -4.69 -19.66
CA GLY A 336 24.16 -4.86 -20.63
C GLY A 336 25.04 -3.61 -20.71
N THR A 337 25.73 -3.45 -21.83
CA THR A 337 26.34 -2.16 -22.21
C THR A 337 25.27 -1.15 -22.66
N MET A 338 25.61 0.13 -22.75
CA MET A 338 24.67 1.17 -23.21
C MET A 338 24.07 0.86 -24.59
N GLU A 339 24.87 0.34 -25.52
CA GLU A 339 24.40 -0.05 -26.86
C GLU A 339 23.51 -1.30 -26.85
N GLN A 340 23.80 -2.27 -25.97
CA GLN A 340 23.01 -3.50 -25.87
C GLN A 340 21.59 -3.22 -25.37
N ILE A 341 21.43 -2.32 -24.40
CA ILE A 341 20.12 -2.01 -23.81
C ILE A 341 19.20 -1.20 -24.74
N PHE A 342 19.74 -0.60 -25.81
CA PHE A 342 18.94 0.07 -26.84
C PHE A 342 18.11 -0.92 -27.66
N ASN A 343 18.58 -2.16 -27.77
CA ASN A 343 17.89 -3.22 -28.48
C ASN A 343 16.96 -4.00 -27.54
N ASP A 344 16.18 -4.91 -28.13
CA ASP A 344 15.37 -5.82 -27.35
C ASP A 344 16.29 -6.81 -26.61
N GLY A 345 16.22 -6.82 -25.28
CA GLY A 345 17.06 -7.67 -24.44
C GLY A 345 16.58 -9.12 -24.37
N CYS A 346 15.32 -9.39 -24.74
CA CYS A 346 14.78 -10.75 -24.79
C CYS A 346 15.00 -11.39 -26.16
N GLY A 347 14.62 -10.73 -27.27
CA GLY A 347 14.79 -11.24 -28.63
C GLY A 347 13.87 -12.40 -29.04
N TYR A 348 13.14 -12.99 -28.09
CA TYR A 348 12.19 -14.09 -28.27
C TYR A 348 10.95 -13.90 -27.39
N CYS A 349 10.58 -12.65 -27.12
CA CYS A 349 9.31 -12.34 -26.45
C CYS A 349 8.13 -12.84 -27.29
N PRO A 350 7.21 -13.64 -26.72
CA PRO A 350 6.02 -14.10 -27.44
C PRO A 350 5.11 -12.92 -27.79
N VAL A 351 4.50 -13.01 -28.98
CA VAL A 351 3.60 -12.00 -29.54
C VAL A 351 2.17 -12.34 -29.11
N PRO A 352 1.36 -11.37 -28.63
CA PRO A 352 -0.02 -11.62 -28.24
C PRO A 352 -0.84 -11.99 -29.48
N SER A 353 -1.70 -12.99 -29.32
CA SER A 353 -2.53 -13.55 -30.39
C SER A 353 -4.02 -13.26 -30.17
N THR A 354 -4.47 -13.21 -28.91
CA THR A 354 -5.87 -12.93 -28.55
C THR A 354 -6.09 -11.47 -28.15
N SER A 355 -7.32 -10.98 -28.23
CA SER A 355 -7.69 -9.62 -27.79
C SER A 355 -7.44 -9.39 -26.30
N GLU A 356 -7.63 -10.42 -25.47
CA GLU A 356 -7.37 -10.39 -24.02
C GLU A 356 -5.87 -10.32 -23.71
N GLU A 357 -5.03 -11.04 -24.46
CA GLU A 357 -3.56 -10.96 -24.35
C GLU A 357 -3.07 -9.56 -24.75
N VAL A 358 -3.67 -8.94 -25.77
CA VAL A 358 -3.35 -7.58 -26.17
C VAL A 358 -3.71 -6.58 -25.06
N ALA A 359 -4.90 -6.69 -24.46
CA ALA A 359 -5.30 -5.83 -23.34
C ALA A 359 -4.39 -6.00 -22.12
N THR A 360 -4.07 -7.25 -21.77
CA THR A 360 -3.13 -7.59 -20.69
C THR A 360 -1.75 -7.02 -20.96
N GLN A 361 -1.28 -7.12 -22.21
CA GLN A 361 0.00 -6.56 -22.60
C GLN A 361 0.01 -5.03 -22.46
N ILE A 362 -1.05 -4.33 -22.87
CA ILE A 362 -1.13 -2.86 -22.75
C ILE A 362 -1.02 -2.43 -21.28
N GLU A 363 -1.68 -3.14 -20.37
CA GLU A 363 -1.59 -2.85 -18.93
C GLU A 363 -0.19 -3.18 -18.37
N GLU A 364 0.39 -4.33 -18.74
CA GLU A 364 1.72 -4.73 -18.25
C GLU A 364 2.86 -3.89 -18.82
N ASP A 365 2.75 -3.43 -20.07
CA ASP A 365 3.72 -2.57 -20.73
C ASP A 365 3.79 -1.17 -20.08
N LYS A 366 2.85 -0.80 -19.20
CA LYS A 366 2.99 0.39 -18.34
C LYS A 366 4.17 0.25 -17.36
N THR A 367 4.43 -0.97 -16.91
CA THR A 367 5.34 -1.26 -15.79
C THR A 367 6.57 -2.07 -16.22
N PHE A 368 6.42 -3.00 -17.16
CA PHE A 368 7.49 -3.88 -17.66
C PHE A 368 8.14 -3.34 -18.96
N VAL A 369 9.36 -3.79 -19.24
CA VAL A 369 10.14 -3.39 -20.41
C VAL A 369 9.97 -4.42 -21.53
N ARG A 370 9.79 -3.95 -22.76
CA ARG A 370 9.71 -4.79 -23.95
C ARG A 370 10.27 -4.04 -25.16
N GLY A 371 10.93 -4.77 -26.07
CA GLY A 371 11.38 -4.21 -27.36
C GLY A 371 12.51 -3.18 -27.27
N LYS A 372 12.65 -2.40 -28.35
CA LYS A 372 13.69 -1.36 -28.49
C LYS A 372 13.44 -0.17 -27.58
N MET A 373 14.50 0.58 -27.28
CA MET A 373 14.42 1.77 -26.43
C MET A 373 13.85 2.96 -27.22
N GLU A 374 12.83 3.58 -26.64
CA GLU A 374 12.16 4.76 -27.15
C GLU A 374 12.07 5.81 -26.04
N PHE A 375 12.10 7.08 -26.43
CA PHE A 375 11.89 8.21 -25.51
C PHE A 375 10.40 8.53 -25.42
N ILE A 376 9.97 8.97 -24.23
CA ILE A 376 8.61 9.48 -24.02
C ILE A 376 8.43 10.79 -24.79
N LYS A 377 7.38 10.85 -25.62
CA LYS A 377 7.01 12.00 -26.47
C LYS A 377 5.72 12.69 -25.99
N ASP A 378 5.55 12.83 -24.67
CA ASP A 378 4.36 13.43 -24.04
C ASP A 378 4.52 14.95 -23.83
N ASP A 379 3.38 15.67 -23.92
CA ASP A 379 3.26 17.11 -23.65
C ASP A 379 3.85 17.49 -22.26
N PRO A 380 4.78 18.47 -22.19
CA PRO A 380 5.50 18.87 -20.98
C PRO A 380 4.64 19.21 -19.75
N GLY A 381 3.38 19.61 -19.94
CA GLY A 381 2.55 20.16 -18.87
C GLY A 381 1.89 19.14 -17.93
N ARG A 382 1.82 17.86 -18.31
CA ARG A 382 1.16 16.81 -17.51
C ARG A 382 2.13 15.67 -17.26
N GLN A 383 2.40 15.36 -15.99
CA GLN A 383 2.93 14.05 -15.64
C GLN A 383 1.79 13.05 -15.88
N THR A 384 1.64 12.50 -17.08
CA THR A 384 0.65 11.47 -17.45
C THR A 384 1.05 10.06 -17.01
N ILE A 385 1.96 9.93 -16.05
CA ILE A 385 2.46 8.64 -15.56
C ILE A 385 1.68 8.23 -14.31
N GLY A 386 0.63 7.43 -14.49
CA GLY A 386 -0.16 6.80 -13.43
C GLY A 386 -1.67 7.01 -13.60
N SER A 387 -2.50 6.07 -13.16
CA SER A 387 -3.94 6.29 -13.02
C SER A 387 -4.20 7.24 -11.85
N PHE A 388 -4.18 8.55 -12.12
CA PHE A 388 -4.25 9.59 -11.10
C PHE A 388 -5.66 9.72 -10.49
N HIS A 389 -5.80 9.35 -9.22
CA HIS A 389 -6.89 9.79 -8.33
C HIS A 389 -6.28 9.96 -6.93
N PRO A 390 -6.60 10.97 -6.10
CA PRO A 390 -7.43 12.21 -6.21
C PRO A 390 -7.11 13.26 -7.29
N LEU A 391 -8.13 13.90 -7.87
CA LEU A 391 -8.01 15.12 -8.69
C LEU A 391 -8.24 16.42 -7.88
N THR A 392 -8.90 16.31 -6.71
CA THR A 392 -9.35 17.45 -5.90
C THR A 392 -8.82 17.42 -4.47
N ASP A 393 -8.86 18.57 -3.79
CA ASP A 393 -8.54 18.69 -2.35
C ASP A 393 -9.42 17.79 -1.49
N ASP A 394 -10.68 17.61 -1.88
CA ASP A 394 -11.66 16.79 -1.16
C ASP A 394 -11.29 15.30 -1.23
N ASP A 395 -10.97 14.80 -2.41
CA ASP A 395 -10.50 13.43 -2.62
C ASP A 395 -9.18 13.16 -1.85
N TRP A 396 -8.28 14.15 -1.78
CA TRP A 396 -7.02 14.06 -1.03
C TRP A 396 -7.21 13.96 0.49
N ALA A 397 -8.21 14.66 1.01
CA ALA A 397 -8.53 14.69 2.43
C ALA A 397 -9.62 13.69 2.85
N ALA A 398 -10.27 13.01 1.91
CA ALA A 398 -11.44 12.15 2.12
C ALA A 398 -11.23 11.10 3.23
N GLN A 399 -10.08 10.45 3.25
CA GLN A 399 -9.76 9.43 4.27
C GLN A 399 -9.27 10.03 5.60
N ALA A 400 -8.83 11.29 5.60
CA ALA A 400 -8.21 11.93 6.75
C ALA A 400 -9.21 12.58 7.70
N TYR A 401 -10.33 13.10 7.18
CA TYR A 401 -11.30 13.85 7.97
C TYR A 401 -12.57 13.08 8.27
N ILE A 402 -13.11 13.31 9.46
CA ILE A 402 -14.50 13.02 9.77
C ILE A 402 -15.34 14.08 9.06
N THR A 403 -16.25 13.64 8.19
CA THR A 403 -17.24 14.52 7.59
C THR A 403 -18.40 14.69 8.57
N ASN A 404 -18.99 15.89 8.63
CA ASN A 404 -20.16 16.14 9.48
C ASN A 404 -21.28 15.14 9.14
N VAL A 405 -21.43 14.82 7.84
CA VAL A 405 -22.42 13.86 7.35
C VAL A 405 -22.20 12.45 7.90
N ARG A 406 -20.94 12.00 8.03
CA ARG A 406 -20.58 10.73 8.67
C ARG A 406 -20.97 10.73 10.15
N GLU A 407 -20.64 11.81 10.86
CA GLU A 407 -20.97 11.94 12.28
C GLU A 407 -22.49 11.97 12.51
N ASP A 408 -23.22 12.72 11.69
CA ASP A 408 -24.68 12.81 11.73
C ASP A 408 -25.33 11.45 11.48
N LEU A 409 -24.85 10.69 10.48
CA LEU A 409 -25.32 9.34 10.20
C LEU A 409 -25.06 8.40 11.39
N CYS A 410 -23.84 8.34 11.90
CA CYS A 410 -23.49 7.48 13.04
C CYS A 410 -24.33 7.83 14.28
N ASN A 411 -24.49 9.13 14.57
CA ASN A 411 -25.27 9.61 15.71
C ASN A 411 -26.77 9.28 15.56
N ALA A 412 -27.33 9.47 14.37
CA ALA A 412 -28.73 9.14 14.09
C ALA A 412 -28.99 7.62 14.22
N CYS A 413 -28.07 6.80 13.67
CA CYS A 413 -28.13 5.35 13.81
C CYS A 413 -28.04 4.89 15.27
N ALA A 414 -27.19 5.53 16.10
CA ALA A 414 -27.08 5.19 17.52
C ALA A 414 -28.33 5.60 18.33
N ARG A 415 -28.96 6.73 17.98
CA ARG A 415 -30.15 7.26 18.69
C ARG A 415 -31.45 6.58 18.27
N GLY A 416 -31.52 6.02 17.07
CA GLY A 416 -32.76 5.45 16.53
C GLY A 416 -33.57 6.44 15.69
N ASP A 417 -32.95 7.51 15.20
CA ASP A 417 -33.63 8.57 14.44
C ASP A 417 -33.83 8.15 12.96
N VAL A 418 -34.88 7.36 12.71
CA VAL A 418 -35.19 6.78 11.38
C VAL A 418 -35.30 7.84 10.29
N ASP A 419 -36.03 8.93 10.55
CA ASP A 419 -36.28 10.00 9.57
C ASP A 419 -34.98 10.69 9.15
N VAL A 420 -34.04 10.89 10.08
CA VAL A 420 -32.75 11.53 9.79
C VAL A 420 -31.89 10.60 8.93
N VAL A 421 -31.80 9.32 9.29
CA VAL A 421 -31.05 8.33 8.50
C VAL A 421 -31.61 8.22 7.09
N GLU A 422 -32.94 8.12 6.95
CA GLU A 422 -33.58 7.98 5.64
C GLU A 422 -33.37 9.24 4.78
N ASN A 423 -33.48 10.44 5.36
CA ASN A 423 -33.23 11.69 4.65
C ASN A 423 -31.78 11.83 4.19
N LEU A 424 -30.81 11.50 5.06
CA LEU A 424 -29.39 11.53 4.73
C LEU A 424 -29.08 10.57 3.57
N LEU A 425 -29.61 9.34 3.62
CA LEU A 425 -29.36 8.35 2.58
C LEU A 425 -30.08 8.68 1.27
N LYS A 426 -31.32 9.19 1.31
CA LYS A 426 -32.08 9.63 0.12
C LYS A 426 -31.43 10.80 -0.63
N GLN A 427 -30.80 11.74 0.10
CA GLN A 427 -30.11 12.88 -0.51
C GLN A 427 -28.91 12.45 -1.39
N ASN A 428 -28.39 11.23 -1.23
CA ASN A 428 -27.37 10.66 -2.13
C ASN A 428 -27.92 10.13 -3.46
N SER A 429 -29.19 9.74 -3.49
CA SER A 429 -29.80 9.00 -4.61
C SER A 429 -30.38 9.90 -5.70
N LEU A 430 -30.36 11.23 -5.51
CA LEU A 430 -30.86 12.19 -6.49
C LEU A 430 -29.73 12.64 -7.44
N PRO A 431 -29.86 12.43 -8.76
CA PRO A 431 -28.98 13.07 -9.73
C PRO A 431 -29.35 14.55 -9.80
N ASN A 432 -28.63 15.39 -9.05
CA ASN A 432 -28.84 16.83 -9.08
C ASN A 432 -27.81 17.50 -10.02
N VAL A 433 -28.29 18.49 -10.77
CA VAL A 433 -27.74 19.00 -12.05
C VAL A 433 -26.44 19.83 -11.92
N ASN A 434 -25.77 19.84 -10.76
CA ASN A 434 -24.57 20.65 -10.53
C ASN A 434 -23.40 19.76 -10.10
N GLU A 435 -22.45 19.56 -11.01
CA GLU A 435 -21.42 18.51 -11.00
C GLU A 435 -20.24 18.67 -10.02
N ASP A 436 -20.20 19.67 -9.12
CA ASP A 436 -18.94 19.99 -8.41
C ASP A 436 -18.86 19.61 -6.92
N SER A 437 -19.87 19.00 -6.30
CA SER A 437 -19.80 18.62 -4.86
C SER A 437 -20.77 17.50 -4.44
N GLN A 438 -20.72 16.35 -5.10
CA GLN A 438 -21.49 15.18 -4.62
C GLN A 438 -20.81 14.57 -3.39
N ILE A 439 -21.26 14.95 -2.18
CA ILE A 439 -20.82 14.29 -0.93
C ILE A 439 -21.49 12.91 -0.91
N LYS A 440 -20.80 11.90 -1.46
CA LYS A 440 -21.23 10.50 -1.36
C LYS A 440 -21.15 10.07 0.11
N ILE A 441 -22.29 9.78 0.72
CA ILE A 441 -22.30 9.19 2.07
C ILE A 441 -21.81 7.75 1.95
N ASP A 442 -20.72 7.47 2.64
CA ASP A 442 -20.19 6.13 2.81
C ASP A 442 -20.95 5.42 3.95
N VAL A 443 -21.76 4.41 3.60
CA VAL A 443 -22.51 3.60 4.57
C VAL A 443 -21.61 2.73 5.44
N GLU A 444 -20.34 2.55 5.06
CA GLU A 444 -19.31 1.85 5.83
C GLU A 444 -18.46 2.79 6.69
N ALA A 445 -18.78 4.09 6.71
CA ALA A 445 -18.03 5.08 7.46
C ALA A 445 -18.11 4.82 8.97
N ARG A 446 -16.99 4.39 9.55
CA ARG A 446 -16.92 4.02 10.96
C ARG A 446 -17.01 5.23 11.90
N ASP A 447 -17.42 5.10 13.14
CA ASP A 447 -17.30 6.21 14.11
C ASP A 447 -15.87 6.32 14.68
N TYR A 448 -15.64 7.21 15.65
CA TYR A 448 -14.36 7.38 16.34
C TYR A 448 -13.91 6.15 17.16
N LEU A 449 -14.80 5.18 17.37
CA LEU A 449 -14.51 3.89 18.01
C LEU A 449 -14.34 2.76 16.99
N GLY A 450 -14.40 3.05 15.70
CA GLY A 450 -14.21 2.06 14.63
C GLY A 450 -15.47 1.23 14.35
N ARG A 451 -16.67 1.70 14.70
CA ARG A 451 -17.95 1.00 14.51
C ARG A 451 -18.70 1.51 13.29
N THR A 452 -19.23 0.64 12.43
CA THR A 452 -20.03 1.04 11.27
C THR A 452 -21.43 1.54 11.69
N PRO A 453 -22.13 2.34 10.85
CA PRO A 453 -23.52 2.74 11.10
C PRO A 453 -24.44 1.54 11.34
N LEU A 454 -24.22 0.43 10.61
CA LEU A 454 -24.97 -0.82 10.80
C LEU A 454 -24.71 -1.42 12.18
N GLN A 455 -23.46 -1.49 12.63
CA GLN A 455 -23.12 -1.97 13.97
C GLN A 455 -23.74 -1.10 15.07
N LEU A 456 -23.77 0.23 14.90
CA LEU A 456 -24.43 1.15 15.84
C LEU A 456 -25.94 0.92 15.91
N ALA A 457 -26.60 0.73 14.75
CA ALA A 457 -28.03 0.43 14.70
C ALA A 457 -28.37 -0.90 15.39
N VAL A 458 -27.53 -1.93 15.19
CA VAL A 458 -27.68 -3.23 15.86
C VAL A 458 -27.45 -3.13 17.36
N LEU A 459 -26.43 -2.38 17.81
CA LEU A 459 -26.19 -2.13 19.25
C LEU A 459 -27.38 -1.43 19.92
N GLY A 460 -28.07 -0.54 19.20
CA GLY A 460 -29.27 0.15 19.68
C GLY A 460 -30.56 -0.66 19.58
N GLY A 461 -30.55 -1.83 18.92
CA GLY A 461 -31.76 -2.63 18.65
C GLY A 461 -32.71 -1.99 17.64
N HIS A 462 -32.23 -1.06 16.80
CA HIS A 462 -33.03 -0.26 15.88
C HIS A 462 -33.32 -1.01 14.57
N THR A 463 -34.22 -2.00 14.63
CA THR A 463 -34.54 -2.90 13.51
C THR A 463 -34.89 -2.18 12.20
N GLU A 464 -35.58 -1.05 12.25
CA GLU A 464 -35.97 -0.32 11.04
C GLU A 464 -34.77 0.37 10.37
N ILE A 465 -33.86 0.94 11.16
CA ILE A 465 -32.61 1.51 10.65
C ILE A 465 -31.73 0.42 10.03
N VAL A 466 -31.68 -0.76 10.66
CA VAL A 466 -30.97 -1.92 10.10
C VAL A 466 -31.49 -2.25 8.70
N LYS A 467 -32.81 -2.32 8.50
CA LYS A 467 -33.39 -2.57 7.16
C LYS A 467 -32.98 -1.50 6.15
N ILE A 468 -33.06 -0.22 6.53
CA ILE A 468 -32.71 0.90 5.65
C ILE A 468 -31.23 0.81 5.24
N LEU A 469 -30.33 0.54 6.19
CA LEU A 469 -28.91 0.42 5.90
C LEU A 469 -28.59 -0.78 5.00
N LEU A 470 -29.22 -1.94 5.23
CA LEU A 470 -29.07 -3.11 4.35
C LEU A 470 -29.58 -2.85 2.93
N GLN A 471 -30.67 -2.10 2.77
CA GLN A 471 -31.18 -1.67 1.46
C GLN A 471 -30.21 -0.75 0.71
N HIS A 472 -29.42 0.05 1.44
CA HIS A 472 -28.39 0.93 0.88
C HIS A 472 -27.01 0.24 0.77
N GLY A 473 -26.95 -1.09 0.89
CA GLY A 473 -25.74 -1.87 0.66
C GLY A 473 -24.75 -1.92 1.81
N ALA A 474 -25.19 -1.70 3.05
CA ALA A 474 -24.33 -1.86 4.22
C ALA A 474 -23.84 -3.31 4.38
N ARG A 475 -22.54 -3.49 4.62
CA ARG A 475 -21.84 -4.77 4.72
C ARG A 475 -22.17 -5.49 6.03
N ILE A 476 -22.62 -6.74 5.95
CA ILE A 476 -22.98 -7.55 7.13
C ILE A 476 -21.80 -8.29 7.75
N ILE A 477 -20.70 -8.47 7.03
CA ILE A 477 -19.49 -9.13 7.57
C ILE A 477 -18.49 -8.15 8.20
N ALA A 478 -18.78 -6.84 8.21
CA ALA A 478 -17.94 -5.85 8.87
C ALA A 478 -17.77 -6.17 10.36
N ARG A 479 -16.52 -6.20 10.82
CA ARG A 479 -16.07 -6.52 12.16
C ARG A 479 -15.77 -5.25 12.96
N MET A 480 -16.23 -5.26 14.20
CA MET A 480 -15.79 -4.31 15.21
C MET A 480 -14.32 -4.55 15.55
N PRO A 481 -13.63 -3.60 16.23
CA PRO A 481 -12.22 -3.78 16.54
C PRO A 481 -11.90 -4.96 17.49
N ASP A 482 -12.90 -5.60 18.12
CA ASP A 482 -12.77 -6.85 18.90
C ASP A 482 -13.02 -8.13 18.06
N GLY A 483 -13.27 -7.95 16.77
CA GLY A 483 -13.56 -9.00 15.79
C GLY A 483 -15.02 -9.43 15.73
N ARG A 484 -15.94 -8.83 16.50
CA ARG A 484 -17.38 -9.17 16.45
C ARG A 484 -18.05 -8.60 15.21
N THR A 485 -18.84 -9.41 14.52
CA THR A 485 -19.74 -8.96 13.43
C THR A 485 -21.12 -8.57 13.98
N VAL A 486 -22.00 -8.01 13.14
CA VAL A 486 -23.39 -7.69 13.53
C VAL A 486 -24.19 -8.91 13.99
N VAL A 487 -23.84 -10.12 13.53
CA VAL A 487 -24.46 -11.38 13.98
C VAL A 487 -24.03 -11.75 15.39
N HIS A 488 -22.78 -11.47 15.77
CA HIS A 488 -22.33 -11.63 17.16
C HIS A 488 -23.11 -10.68 18.08
N LEU A 489 -23.28 -9.42 17.64
CA LEU A 489 -24.02 -8.40 18.39
C LEU A 489 -25.50 -8.78 18.56
N ALA A 490 -26.20 -9.12 17.47
CA ALA A 490 -27.59 -9.54 17.53
C ALA A 490 -27.79 -10.77 18.44
N SER A 491 -26.83 -11.70 18.40
CA SER A 491 -26.84 -12.90 19.25
C SER A 491 -26.62 -12.60 20.73
N GLN A 492 -25.73 -11.67 21.04
CA GLN A 492 -25.44 -11.23 22.40
C GLN A 492 -26.64 -10.50 23.03
N TYR A 493 -27.26 -9.58 22.30
CA TYR A 493 -28.34 -8.74 22.83
C TYR A 493 -29.76 -9.33 22.67
N GLY A 494 -29.90 -10.48 22.01
CA GLY A 494 -31.18 -11.17 21.88
C GLY A 494 -32.10 -10.61 20.78
N PHE A 495 -31.57 -9.88 19.81
CA PHE A 495 -32.37 -9.21 18.78
C PHE A 495 -32.75 -10.16 17.64
N LEU A 496 -33.80 -10.97 17.88
CA LEU A 496 -34.24 -12.04 16.96
C LEU A 496 -34.64 -11.52 15.57
N ASP A 497 -35.36 -10.42 15.50
CA ASP A 497 -35.81 -9.86 14.21
C ASP A 497 -34.62 -9.32 13.39
N ILE A 498 -33.65 -8.70 14.05
CA ILE A 498 -32.40 -8.26 13.43
C ILE A 498 -31.61 -9.48 12.92
N LEU A 499 -31.47 -10.53 13.73
CA LEU A 499 -30.78 -11.76 13.32
C LEU A 499 -31.42 -12.38 12.07
N ARG A 500 -32.76 -12.44 12.02
CA ARG A 500 -33.48 -12.96 10.85
C ARG A 500 -33.22 -12.13 9.60
N LEU A 501 -33.22 -10.80 9.71
CA LEU A 501 -32.90 -9.90 8.59
C LEU A 501 -31.47 -10.11 8.09
N LEU A 502 -30.50 -10.23 9.01
CA LEU A 502 -29.10 -10.45 8.66
C LEU A 502 -28.88 -11.81 7.95
N LEU A 503 -29.51 -12.88 8.45
CA LEU A 503 -29.43 -14.20 7.81
C LEU A 503 -30.11 -14.21 6.43
N GLN A 504 -31.27 -13.55 6.31
CA GLN A 504 -31.94 -13.41 5.01
C GLN A 504 -31.05 -12.67 4.01
N LYS A 505 -30.44 -11.55 4.41
CA LYS A 505 -29.54 -10.80 3.54
C LYS A 505 -28.29 -11.62 3.15
N SER A 506 -27.78 -12.43 4.07
CA SER A 506 -26.69 -13.37 3.78
C SER A 506 -27.09 -14.43 2.75
N ASP A 507 -28.30 -14.96 2.81
CA ASP A 507 -28.81 -15.93 1.82
C ASP A 507 -29.00 -15.28 0.43
N GLU A 508 -29.45 -14.02 0.39
CA GLU A 508 -29.52 -13.22 -0.84
C GLU A 508 -28.12 -13.02 -1.44
N ASN A 509 -27.15 -12.57 -0.65
CA ASN A 509 -25.77 -12.37 -1.08
C ASN A 509 -25.12 -13.68 -1.59
N LYS A 510 -25.44 -14.83 -0.97
CA LYS A 510 -24.98 -16.15 -1.42
C LYS A 510 -25.52 -16.53 -2.81
N LYS A 511 -26.79 -16.22 -3.09
CA LYS A 511 -27.38 -16.45 -4.42
C LYS A 511 -26.77 -15.54 -5.47
N GLU A 512 -26.57 -14.26 -5.13
CA GLU A 512 -25.91 -13.30 -6.02
C GLU A 512 -24.47 -13.74 -6.35
N ALA A 513 -23.73 -14.27 -5.38
CA ALA A 513 -22.39 -14.82 -5.61
C ALA A 513 -22.42 -16.03 -6.56
N GLN A 514 -23.34 -16.98 -6.34
CA GLN A 514 -23.51 -18.14 -7.23
C GLN A 514 -23.95 -17.75 -8.64
N GLU A 515 -24.81 -16.75 -8.79
CA GLU A 515 -25.21 -16.26 -10.11
C GLU A 515 -24.08 -15.54 -10.85
N LYS A 516 -23.16 -14.89 -10.14
CA LYS A 516 -21.95 -14.31 -10.75
C LYS A 516 -21.00 -15.42 -11.20
N GLU A 517 -20.74 -16.40 -10.34
CA GLU A 517 -19.93 -17.57 -10.66
C GLU A 517 -20.51 -18.33 -11.87
N ASN A 518 -21.82 -18.57 -11.90
CA ASN A 518 -22.47 -19.21 -13.05
C ASN A 518 -22.35 -18.39 -14.34
N ARG A 519 -22.48 -17.06 -14.27
CA ARG A 519 -22.28 -16.18 -15.43
C ARG A 519 -20.84 -16.20 -15.93
N GLU A 520 -19.87 -16.27 -15.02
CA GLU A 520 -18.46 -16.42 -15.37
C GLU A 520 -18.19 -17.78 -16.02
N LEU A 521 -18.78 -18.86 -15.47
CA LEU A 521 -18.71 -20.19 -16.07
C LEU A 521 -19.38 -20.24 -17.45
N GLU A 522 -20.54 -19.62 -17.65
CA GLU A 522 -21.22 -19.52 -18.94
C GLU A 522 -20.41 -18.71 -19.96
N ASN A 523 -19.81 -17.59 -19.55
CA ASN A 523 -18.92 -16.81 -20.41
C ASN A 523 -17.67 -17.60 -20.80
N ASN A 524 -17.08 -18.33 -19.85
CA ASN A 524 -15.93 -19.20 -20.10
C ASN A 524 -16.32 -20.38 -21.02
N GLN A 525 -17.52 -20.95 -20.85
CA GLN A 525 -18.07 -22.02 -21.69
C GLN A 525 -18.31 -21.53 -23.13
N MET A 526 -18.88 -20.34 -23.33
CA MET A 526 -19.03 -19.73 -24.65
C MET A 526 -17.68 -19.45 -25.32
N GLN A 527 -16.66 -19.02 -24.57
CA GLN A 527 -15.29 -18.88 -25.08
C GLN A 527 -14.67 -20.22 -25.48
N ILE A 528 -14.98 -21.31 -24.77
CA ILE A 528 -14.54 -22.68 -25.13
C ILE A 528 -15.27 -23.18 -26.39
N GLU A 529 -16.56 -22.91 -26.53
CA GLU A 529 -17.35 -23.29 -27.70
C GLU A 529 -16.94 -22.50 -28.96
N GLU A 530 -16.58 -21.21 -28.85
CA GLU A 530 -15.98 -20.44 -29.95
C GLU A 530 -14.59 -20.97 -30.36
N GLN A 531 -13.84 -21.58 -29.44
CA GLN A 531 -12.54 -22.20 -29.75
C GLN A 531 -12.67 -23.61 -30.35
N GLN A 532 -13.76 -24.34 -30.07
CA GLN A 532 -14.01 -25.69 -30.61
C GLN A 532 -14.48 -25.69 -32.08
N GLU A 533 -14.97 -24.57 -32.63
CA GLU A 533 -15.26 -24.47 -34.07
C GLU A 533 -14.01 -24.28 -34.95
N THR A 534 -12.79 -24.22 -34.39
CA THR A 534 -11.57 -24.02 -35.20
C THR A 534 -10.50 -25.11 -35.14
N ASN A 535 -10.64 -26.20 -34.39
CA ASN A 535 -9.67 -27.30 -34.46
C ASN A 535 -10.28 -28.68 -34.13
N ASP A 536 -10.61 -29.43 -35.19
CA ASP A 536 -10.65 -30.89 -35.14
C ASP A 536 -9.21 -31.41 -34.94
N ASN A 537 -8.86 -31.74 -33.69
CA ASN A 537 -8.02 -32.88 -33.29
C ASN A 537 -7.60 -32.73 -31.81
N VAL A 538 -8.10 -33.62 -30.94
CA VAL A 538 -7.33 -34.50 -30.03
C VAL A 538 -8.24 -35.03 -28.90
N MET A 539 -7.93 -36.26 -28.52
CA MET A 539 -8.62 -37.16 -27.60
C MET A 539 -9.00 -36.59 -26.23
N ILE A 540 -10.19 -37.01 -25.81
CA ILE A 540 -10.67 -37.09 -24.43
C ILE A 540 -9.71 -37.95 -23.60
N ILE A 541 -9.20 -37.39 -22.50
CA ILE A 541 -8.90 -38.16 -21.29
C ILE A 541 -9.71 -37.53 -20.16
N ASP A 542 -10.61 -38.34 -19.67
CA ASP A 542 -11.47 -38.12 -18.52
C ASP A 542 -10.71 -38.45 -17.22
N ASP A 543 -11.09 -37.67 -16.22
CA ASP A 543 -11.30 -38.04 -14.83
C ASP A 543 -10.21 -37.85 -13.77
N SER A 544 -10.67 -37.13 -12.74
CA SER A 544 -10.26 -37.13 -11.33
C SER A 544 -8.97 -36.40 -10.91
N LEU A 545 -9.13 -35.17 -10.40
CA LEU A 545 -8.85 -34.81 -9.00
C LEU A 545 -9.10 -33.30 -8.73
N GLU A 546 -10.17 -32.99 -8.01
CA GLU A 546 -10.30 -31.76 -7.23
C GLU A 546 -9.30 -31.76 -6.06
N MET A 547 -8.65 -30.62 -5.79
CA MET A 547 -8.13 -30.27 -4.46
C MET A 547 -8.18 -28.75 -4.22
N VAL A 548 -9.20 -28.34 -3.46
CA VAL A 548 -9.23 -27.45 -2.29
C VAL A 548 -8.01 -26.52 -2.03
N ASP A 549 -8.32 -25.21 -2.01
CA ASP A 549 -7.99 -24.14 -1.06
C ASP A 549 -6.61 -24.00 -0.37
N GLU A 550 -6.25 -22.72 -0.16
CA GLU A 550 -5.25 -22.11 0.71
C GLU A 550 -3.97 -22.88 1.13
N THR A 551 -2.84 -22.31 0.70
CA THR A 551 -1.49 -22.37 1.29
C THR A 551 -0.73 -23.70 1.22
N GLN A 552 0.40 -23.68 0.50
CA GLN A 552 1.67 -24.09 1.11
C GLN A 552 2.89 -23.52 0.37
N GLU A 553 3.79 -22.98 1.17
CA GLU A 553 5.11 -22.47 0.84
C GLU A 553 5.93 -23.44 -0.04
N SER A 554 6.64 -22.91 -1.05
CA SER A 554 8.11 -23.04 -1.09
C SER A 554 8.73 -22.36 -2.32
N SER A 555 9.40 -21.23 -2.10
CA SER A 555 10.84 -21.09 -2.35
C SER A 555 11.30 -19.64 -2.17
N MET A 556 12.48 -19.52 -1.57
CA MET A 556 13.04 -18.34 -0.94
C MET A 556 13.26 -17.16 -1.90
N VAL A 557 12.29 -16.25 -1.93
CA VAL A 557 12.55 -14.83 -2.16
C VAL A 557 11.97 -14.12 -0.96
N SER A 558 12.77 -13.28 -0.30
CA SER A 558 12.32 -12.47 0.84
C SER A 558 11.21 -11.54 0.36
N LYS A 559 9.96 -12.02 0.43
CA LYS A 559 8.79 -11.16 0.52
C LYS A 559 9.11 -10.19 1.65
N GLY A 560 9.14 -8.89 1.35
CA GLY A 560 8.98 -7.90 2.41
C GLY A 560 7.76 -8.34 3.20
N ASP A 561 7.93 -8.56 4.50
CA ASP A 561 6.87 -9.13 5.35
C ASP A 561 5.63 -8.25 5.12
N PRO A 562 4.57 -8.74 4.43
CA PRO A 562 3.34 -7.99 4.42
C PRO A 562 2.94 -7.90 5.89
N ILE A 563 2.57 -6.71 6.37
CA ILE A 563 1.70 -6.64 7.53
C ILE A 563 0.36 -7.20 7.04
N LEU A 564 0.28 -8.53 6.87
CA LEU A 564 -0.97 -9.25 6.82
C LEU A 564 -1.48 -9.19 8.26
N ASP A 565 -2.15 -8.08 8.52
CA ASP A 565 -3.00 -7.93 9.66
C ASP A 565 -4.22 -8.84 9.42
N PRO A 566 -4.41 -9.91 10.20
CA PRO A 566 -5.65 -10.70 10.12
C PRO A 566 -6.87 -9.88 10.54
N GLU A 567 -6.69 -8.64 11.04
CA GLU A 567 -7.76 -7.68 11.31
C GLU A 567 -8.25 -6.92 10.08
N ASN A 568 -7.67 -7.17 8.91
CA ASN A 568 -8.09 -6.53 7.68
C ASN A 568 -9.22 -7.35 7.05
N GLU A 569 -10.43 -6.80 7.04
CA GLU A 569 -11.50 -7.27 6.16
C GLU A 569 -11.00 -7.17 4.71
N ASN A 570 -10.86 -8.31 4.03
CA ASN A 570 -10.68 -8.30 2.59
C ASN A 570 -11.96 -7.69 2.00
N GLU A 571 -11.83 -6.60 1.26
CA GLU A 571 -12.97 -6.01 0.53
C GLU A 571 -13.49 -6.94 -0.59
N GLN A 572 -12.75 -8.02 -0.87
CA GLN A 572 -13.09 -9.08 -1.82
C GLN A 572 -13.84 -10.27 -1.22
N ASP A 573 -13.98 -10.37 0.12
CA ASP A 573 -14.79 -11.45 0.68
C ASP A 573 -16.26 -11.18 0.34
N ASP A 574 -16.93 -12.16 -0.27
CA ASP A 574 -18.37 -12.14 -0.46
C ASP A 574 -19.05 -11.81 0.87
N ASP A 575 -20.04 -10.91 0.85
CA ASP A 575 -20.73 -10.43 2.06
C ASP A 575 -21.69 -11.49 2.64
N ILE A 576 -21.17 -12.68 2.91
CA ILE A 576 -21.87 -13.87 3.36
C ILE A 576 -21.45 -14.15 4.80
N VAL A 577 -22.42 -14.28 5.70
CA VAL A 577 -22.18 -14.55 7.11
C VAL A 577 -21.66 -15.97 7.29
N ASP A 578 -20.45 -16.10 7.84
CA ASP A 578 -20.03 -17.32 8.51
C ASP A 578 -20.60 -17.35 9.95
N ILE A 579 -21.59 -18.22 10.16
CA ILE A 579 -22.29 -18.40 11.44
C ILE A 579 -21.37 -18.95 12.53
N ASN A 580 -20.26 -19.58 12.16
CA ASN A 580 -19.30 -20.18 13.09
C ASN A 580 -18.03 -19.32 13.26
N ALA A 581 -17.97 -18.16 12.62
CA ALA A 581 -16.85 -17.24 12.71
C ALA A 581 -16.59 -16.83 14.16
N GLU A 582 -15.32 -16.86 14.56
CA GLU A 582 -14.89 -16.46 15.91
C GLU A 582 -14.66 -14.94 15.98
N SER A 583 -14.94 -14.32 17.14
CA SER A 583 -14.40 -12.99 17.44
C SER A 583 -12.89 -13.06 17.73
N TRP A 584 -12.17 -11.95 17.52
CA TRP A 584 -10.69 -11.95 17.60
C TRP A 584 -10.19 -11.93 19.03
N ASP A 585 -10.82 -11.14 19.90
CA ASP A 585 -10.41 -11.01 21.31
C ASP A 585 -10.82 -12.22 22.14
N HIS A 586 -11.96 -12.82 21.80
CA HIS A 586 -12.48 -14.03 22.44
C HIS A 586 -12.86 -15.02 21.33
N PRO A 587 -12.34 -16.26 21.32
CA PRO A 587 -12.64 -17.24 20.26
C PRO A 587 -14.04 -17.87 20.42
N LEU A 588 -15.04 -17.00 20.56
CA LEU A 588 -16.45 -17.25 20.73
C LEU A 588 -17.14 -16.94 19.41
N ALA A 589 -17.98 -17.86 18.96
CA ALA A 589 -18.85 -17.69 17.80
C ALA A 589 -20.18 -17.04 18.23
N PRO A 590 -21.02 -16.58 17.30
CA PRO A 590 -22.34 -16.02 17.61
C PRO A 590 -23.20 -16.93 18.51
N LEU A 591 -23.13 -18.26 18.31
CA LEU A 591 -23.84 -19.24 19.13
C LEU A 591 -23.40 -19.17 20.60
N ASP A 592 -22.12 -19.01 20.87
CA ASP A 592 -21.60 -18.97 22.24
C ASP A 592 -22.02 -17.69 22.97
N TYR A 593 -22.07 -16.57 22.26
CA TYR A 593 -22.65 -15.33 22.80
C TYR A 593 -24.14 -15.51 23.09
N ALA A 594 -24.91 -16.14 22.20
CA ALA A 594 -26.33 -16.40 22.46
C ALA A 594 -26.54 -17.26 23.72
N ILE A 595 -25.69 -18.27 23.93
CA ILE A 595 -25.74 -19.15 25.10
C ILE A 595 -25.37 -18.39 26.36
N LEU A 596 -24.22 -17.71 26.39
CA LEU A 596 -23.72 -16.97 27.56
C LEU A 596 -24.71 -15.93 28.09
N PHE A 597 -25.48 -15.31 27.20
CA PHE A 597 -26.47 -14.29 27.55
C PHE A 597 -27.90 -14.85 27.70
N GLY A 598 -28.11 -16.18 27.56
CA GLY A 598 -29.39 -16.83 27.83
C GLY A 598 -30.45 -16.64 26.75
N ASN A 599 -30.08 -16.31 25.51
CA ASN A 599 -31.03 -16.00 24.44
C ASN A 599 -31.55 -17.26 23.73
N VAL A 600 -32.55 -17.92 24.31
CA VAL A 600 -33.09 -19.22 23.84
C VAL A 600 -33.53 -19.19 22.36
N GLU A 601 -34.27 -18.17 21.94
CA GLU A 601 -34.80 -18.08 20.56
C GLU A 601 -33.71 -17.79 19.52
N ILE A 602 -32.68 -17.04 19.90
CA ILE A 602 -31.48 -16.85 19.07
C ILE A 602 -30.76 -18.17 18.87
N VAL A 603 -30.55 -18.95 19.95
CA VAL A 603 -29.90 -20.26 19.87
C VAL A 603 -30.65 -21.16 18.90
N ARG A 604 -31.99 -21.23 19.02
CA ARG A 604 -32.82 -22.02 18.09
C ARG A 604 -32.63 -21.60 16.64
N GLN A 605 -32.61 -20.29 16.38
CA GLN A 605 -32.45 -19.76 15.04
C GLN A 605 -31.04 -20.01 14.46
N LEU A 606 -29.98 -19.84 15.26
CA LEU A 606 -28.60 -20.09 14.86
C LEU A 606 -28.34 -21.57 14.58
N VAL A 607 -28.85 -22.47 15.43
CA VAL A 607 -28.75 -23.92 15.23
C VAL A 607 -29.48 -24.33 13.94
N LYS A 608 -30.67 -23.77 13.69
CA LYS A 608 -31.40 -23.98 12.42
C LYS A 608 -30.62 -23.48 11.21
N ALA A 609 -29.85 -22.40 11.37
CA ALA A 609 -29.01 -21.83 10.33
C ALA A 609 -27.67 -22.58 10.14
N GLY A 610 -27.38 -23.61 10.93
CA GLY A 610 -26.17 -24.44 10.78
C GLY A 610 -25.03 -24.12 11.76
N ALA A 611 -25.32 -23.48 12.90
CA ALA A 611 -24.31 -23.26 13.93
C ALA A 611 -23.81 -24.60 14.52
N ASN A 612 -22.49 -24.72 14.67
CA ASN A 612 -21.84 -25.94 15.14
C ASN A 612 -21.92 -26.06 16.67
N VAL A 613 -22.85 -26.88 17.15
CA VAL A 613 -23.03 -27.15 18.59
C VAL A 613 -21.89 -27.95 19.24
N ARG A 614 -21.00 -28.55 18.42
CA ARG A 614 -19.84 -29.35 18.86
C ARG A 614 -18.51 -28.60 18.71
N ARG A 615 -18.55 -27.29 18.43
CA ARG A 615 -17.34 -26.49 18.20
C ARG A 615 -16.47 -26.48 19.46
N LEU A 616 -15.16 -26.67 19.29
CA LEU A 616 -14.21 -26.57 20.39
C LEU A 616 -13.86 -25.10 20.65
N ILE A 617 -14.16 -24.62 21.87
CA ILE A 617 -13.84 -23.26 22.31
C ILE A 617 -12.44 -23.25 22.93
N LYS A 618 -11.48 -22.64 22.22
CA LYS A 618 -10.08 -22.56 22.63
C LYS A 618 -9.84 -21.33 23.50
N LEU A 619 -10.23 -21.37 24.77
CA LEU A 619 -9.92 -20.28 25.71
C LEU A 619 -8.40 -20.18 25.94
N GLN A 620 -7.72 -19.26 25.25
CA GLN A 620 -6.27 -19.03 25.44
C GLN A 620 -6.02 -18.01 26.54
N ASP A 621 -5.34 -18.40 27.62
CA ASP A 621 -4.58 -17.46 28.46
C ASP A 621 -3.10 -17.48 28.05
N LYS A 622 -2.64 -16.40 27.44
CA LYS A 622 -1.25 -16.29 26.96
C LYS A 622 -0.25 -16.03 28.09
N ASN A 623 -0.69 -15.79 29.33
CA ASN A 623 0.20 -15.61 30.48
C ASN A 623 0.60 -16.93 31.15
N CYS A 624 -0.06 -18.05 30.84
CA CYS A 624 0.18 -19.32 31.50
C CYS A 624 0.49 -20.44 30.49
N LYS A 625 1.78 -20.61 30.14
CA LYS A 625 2.26 -21.67 29.23
C LYS A 625 2.03 -23.11 29.73
N PHE A 626 1.54 -23.28 30.95
CA PHE A 626 1.50 -24.57 31.67
C PHE A 626 0.11 -25.10 31.98
N LEU A 627 -0.97 -24.34 31.74
CA LEU A 627 -2.33 -24.86 31.87
C LEU A 627 -2.78 -25.44 30.53
N ARG A 628 -2.83 -26.77 30.45
CA ARG A 628 -3.66 -27.46 29.45
C ARG A 628 -5.11 -27.14 29.83
N TYR A 629 -5.75 -26.24 29.11
CA TYR A 629 -7.17 -25.99 29.29
C TYR A 629 -7.96 -27.25 28.92
N GLU A 630 -8.92 -27.61 29.75
CA GLU A 630 -9.92 -28.59 29.38
C GLU A 630 -10.70 -28.07 28.17
N PRO A 631 -11.03 -28.94 27.19
CA PRO A 631 -11.81 -28.53 26.04
C PRO A 631 -13.16 -27.99 26.50
N CYS A 632 -13.47 -26.74 26.16
CA CYS A 632 -14.76 -26.12 26.46
C CYS A 632 -15.64 -26.23 25.20
N TYR A 633 -16.86 -26.71 25.35
CA TYR A 633 -17.86 -26.79 24.28
C TYR A 633 -19.04 -25.85 24.58
N PRO A 634 -19.87 -25.50 23.58
CA PRO A 634 -21.07 -24.69 23.77
C PRO A 634 -21.98 -25.19 24.91
N LEU A 635 -22.09 -26.52 25.08
CA LEU A 635 -22.87 -27.12 26.16
C LEU A 635 -22.33 -26.79 27.56
N ASN A 636 -21.01 -26.67 27.73
CA ASN A 636 -20.40 -26.27 29.01
C ASN A 636 -20.75 -24.82 29.37
N LEU A 637 -20.94 -23.94 28.37
CA LEU A 637 -21.29 -22.55 28.60
C LEU A 637 -22.67 -22.40 29.26
N CYS A 638 -23.58 -23.37 29.10
CA CYS A 638 -24.88 -23.36 29.76
C CYS A 638 -24.77 -23.34 31.30
N LEU A 639 -23.67 -23.86 31.86
CA LEU A 639 -23.39 -23.85 33.29
C LEU A 639 -23.02 -22.45 33.82
N LEU A 640 -22.64 -21.53 32.94
CA LEU A 640 -22.26 -20.16 33.28
C LEU A 640 -23.46 -19.19 33.24
N ILE A 641 -24.62 -19.64 32.77
CA ILE A 641 -25.84 -18.82 32.65
C ILE A 641 -26.41 -18.56 34.05
N GLN A 642 -26.79 -17.31 34.33
CA GLN A 642 -27.39 -16.93 35.61
C GLN A 642 -28.82 -17.46 35.76
N ASP A 643 -29.62 -17.43 34.69
CA ASP A 643 -30.97 -17.96 34.65
C ASP A 643 -30.97 -19.46 34.32
N GLN A 644 -31.33 -20.27 35.33
CA GLN A 644 -31.34 -21.73 35.21
C GLN A 644 -32.41 -22.24 34.24
N GLU A 645 -33.55 -21.57 34.11
CA GLU A 645 -34.61 -22.01 33.19
C GLU A 645 -34.18 -21.86 31.73
N SER A 646 -33.63 -20.70 31.38
CA SER A 646 -33.04 -20.46 30.06
C SER A 646 -31.86 -21.39 29.78
N GLY A 647 -31.00 -21.63 30.77
CA GLY A 647 -29.86 -22.55 30.61
C GLY A 647 -30.27 -24.00 30.36
N LEU A 648 -31.31 -24.49 31.04
CA LEU A 648 -31.88 -25.81 30.80
C LEU A 648 -32.52 -25.90 29.41
N ALA A 649 -33.29 -24.90 29.00
CA ALA A 649 -33.91 -24.86 27.67
C ALA A 649 -32.84 -24.88 26.55
N ILE A 650 -31.78 -24.09 26.70
CA ILE A 650 -30.65 -24.05 25.75
C ILE A 650 -29.92 -25.40 25.74
N ALA A 651 -29.63 -25.98 26.90
CA ALA A 651 -28.98 -27.29 26.98
C ALA A 651 -29.80 -28.39 26.28
N SER A 652 -31.13 -28.40 26.46
CA SER A 652 -32.02 -29.32 25.73
C SER A 652 -31.91 -29.14 24.22
N ILE A 653 -31.95 -27.90 23.72
CA ILE A 653 -31.81 -27.61 22.28
C ILE A 653 -30.46 -28.12 21.75
N LEU A 654 -29.36 -27.87 22.48
CA LEU A 654 -28.04 -28.32 22.06
C LEU A 654 -27.92 -29.85 22.02
N LEU A 655 -28.45 -30.55 23.04
CA LEU A 655 -28.46 -32.02 23.11
C LEU A 655 -29.29 -32.63 21.98
N GLU A 656 -30.47 -32.08 21.69
CA GLU A 656 -31.32 -32.52 20.57
C GLU A 656 -30.62 -32.37 19.21
N ASN A 657 -29.77 -31.37 19.06
CA ASN A 657 -29.01 -31.09 17.83
C ASN A 657 -27.60 -31.70 17.84
N GLY A 658 -27.36 -32.65 18.74
CA GLY A 658 -26.20 -33.53 18.71
C GLY A 658 -25.03 -33.14 19.63
N ALA A 659 -25.15 -32.14 20.50
CA ALA A 659 -24.18 -31.96 21.58
C ALA A 659 -24.19 -33.20 22.50
N SER A 660 -23.04 -33.58 23.06
CA SER A 660 -22.94 -34.72 23.98
C SER A 660 -22.27 -34.29 25.28
N ALA A 661 -22.76 -34.82 26.39
CA ALA A 661 -22.11 -34.66 27.70
C ALA A 661 -20.78 -35.43 27.84
N SER A 662 -20.46 -36.30 26.86
CA SER A 662 -19.18 -37.02 26.78
C SER A 662 -18.07 -36.22 26.08
N GLN A 663 -18.44 -35.09 25.46
CA GLN A 663 -17.50 -34.08 24.98
C GLN A 663 -17.10 -33.24 26.19
#